data_AF-A0A3C2AK63-F1
#
_entry.id   AF-A0A3C2AK63-F1
#
_cell.length_a   1.000
_cell.length_b   1.000
_cell.length_c   1.000
_cell.angle_alpha   90.00
_cell.angle_beta   90.00
_cell.angle_gamma   90.00
#
_symmetry.space_group_name_H-M   'P 1'
#
loop_
_entity.id
_entity.type
_entity.pdbx_description
1 polymer ?
#
loop_
_entity_poly.entity_id
_entity_poly.type
_entity_poly.pdbx_seq_one_letter_code
_entity_poly.pdbx_strand_id
1 'polypeptide(L)'
;MKRHILFLLLIGAFFTSILSVRAQVYDLVILDNESGIAGVQINDIAQDAEGYIWVATNGGVSRYDGKNFVNYVRRDGLAENNCTAIFCDSENRVWVGHQTAGISIIFPDSIQRISEVDGLANNEVHDIFQDDKDNIWVATFGGVSKFDGSTWVSLTTDDGLVSNNTQAISQDDQGSIWIGTFGSGLTVIDGKNTYQLHMVNGLVNNYVTSLHFTNGHMMVGTLGGLSIWKDNMFKNTSSMDGLSNSQVNEVAISQNGDIWLATYGGLNRVRNTDLLQLTEANGLPSNELLSVFIDIEGNAWLGTKKGLVRVLNLAFAHYFSSTEFDIDPSFFYRDSNGKLWAANEAGGVLEFDGESFVKAFDDPDINDRQISSIAEDGDGNIWFGTMDFGGLFQFDGEKLYIYSDEFGLADNNINCLLQDLEGNLLIGTPNGLSEYDGSGFRVIFISDDVDSQHITSMELADDGTVYLGTATGNVFLLKDGNVAGEIEVDSESPITDFAIGQMGLAIATQSDGFFLFKDGVANAIEADNALHSSSARSLAFLGLDLFLGSANGLHKLSITGDSVKVVEFDSGDGFLGSACKRGVMLAEENALWIGTSKGIVRYIPSEELPTLEKPRLLLTNLQLFFKETDWLSMDYEVSAGGLPQNLKLD
;
A
#
# COMPACT_ATOMS: atom_id res chain seq x y z
N MET A 1 -45.16 50.14 18.72
CA MET A 1 -45.73 48.95 18.06
C MET A 1 -44.95 48.73 16.76
N LYS A 2 -44.05 47.72 16.76
CA LYS A 2 -43.27 47.10 15.67
C LYS A 2 -43.10 47.81 14.30
N ARG A 3 -41.85 48.15 13.92
CA ARG A 3 -41.20 47.94 12.59
C ARG A 3 -39.81 48.61 12.53
N HIS A 4 -38.74 47.82 12.46
CA HIS A 4 -37.80 47.66 11.33
C HIS A 4 -36.67 48.70 11.23
N ILE A 5 -35.48 48.34 11.74
CA ILE A 5 -34.20 48.71 11.13
C ILE A 5 -33.35 47.43 11.10
N LEU A 6 -33.03 47.02 9.87
CA LEU A 6 -32.12 45.93 9.51
C LEU A 6 -30.70 46.39 9.84
N PHE A 7 -29.95 45.62 10.65
CA PHE A 7 -28.50 45.75 10.73
C PHE A 7 -27.91 44.50 10.05
N LEU A 8 -27.39 44.69 8.84
CA LEU A 8 -26.60 43.68 8.13
C LEU A 8 -25.25 43.55 8.85
N LEU A 9 -25.04 42.42 9.52
CA LEU A 9 -23.72 41.95 9.93
C LEU A 9 -23.16 41.16 8.74
N LEU A 10 -22.31 41.80 7.94
CA LEU A 10 -21.42 41.10 7.02
C LEU A 10 -20.35 40.42 7.89
N ILE A 11 -20.55 39.14 8.19
CA ILE A 11 -19.45 38.26 8.59
C ILE A 11 -18.83 37.83 7.26
N GLY A 12 -17.71 38.48 6.89
CA GLY A 12 -16.85 37.97 5.86
C GLY A 12 -16.21 36.69 6.37
N ALA A 13 -16.74 35.54 5.93
CA ALA A 13 -16.02 34.29 6.03
C ALA A 13 -14.88 34.37 4.99
N PHE A 14 -13.69 34.75 5.43
CA PHE A 14 -12.48 34.38 4.70
C PHE A 14 -12.35 32.86 4.88
N PHE A 15 -12.82 32.10 3.88
CA PHE A 15 -12.34 30.76 3.68
C PHE A 15 -10.90 30.90 3.18
N THR A 16 -9.92 30.85 4.09
CA THR A 16 -8.56 30.51 3.70
C THR A 16 -8.60 29.03 3.33
N SER A 17 -8.54 28.73 2.03
CA SER A 17 -8.33 27.37 1.57
C SER A 17 -6.89 27.00 1.91
N ILE A 18 -6.69 26.26 3.00
CA ILE A 18 -5.40 25.64 3.28
C ILE A 18 -5.16 24.66 2.13
N LEU A 19 -4.07 24.87 1.39
CA LEU A 19 -3.64 23.94 0.35
C LEU A 19 -3.19 22.65 1.03
N SER A 20 -3.82 21.54 0.66
CA SER A 20 -3.51 20.20 1.13
C SER A 20 -3.14 19.33 -0.07
N VAL A 21 -2.13 18.47 0.08
CA VAL A 21 -1.99 17.33 -0.82
C VAL A 21 -2.70 16.14 -0.23
N ARG A 22 -3.83 15.80 -0.83
CA ARG A 22 -4.41 14.47 -0.67
C ARG A 22 -3.75 13.55 -1.69
N ALA A 23 -2.93 12.66 -1.18
CA ALA A 23 -2.51 11.47 -1.89
C ALA A 23 -1.94 10.56 -0.81
N GLN A 24 -2.74 9.66 -0.27
CA GLN A 24 -2.22 8.39 0.24
C GLN A 24 -2.41 7.43 -0.93
N VAL A 25 -1.62 7.62 -1.99
CA VAL A 25 -1.69 6.76 -3.16
C VAL A 25 -0.91 5.51 -2.83
N TYR A 26 -1.54 4.36 -3.03
CA TYR A 26 -0.91 3.06 -2.92
C TYR A 26 -0.45 2.60 -4.29
N ASP A 27 0.49 1.66 -4.32
CA ASP A 27 0.96 1.09 -5.57
C ASP A 27 -0.09 0.14 -6.17
N LEU A 28 -0.81 0.65 -7.16
CA LEU A 28 -1.92 0.00 -7.83
C LEU A 28 -1.62 -0.08 -9.33
N VAL A 29 -1.66 -1.29 -9.87
CA VAL A 29 -1.58 -1.48 -11.33
C VAL A 29 -2.99 -1.51 -11.89
N ILE A 30 -3.33 -0.48 -12.67
CA ILE A 30 -4.62 -0.36 -13.33
C ILE A 30 -4.52 -0.95 -14.74
N LEU A 31 -5.33 -1.97 -15.02
CA LEU A 31 -5.41 -2.67 -16.29
C LEU A 31 -6.78 -2.43 -16.91
N ASP A 32 -6.83 -1.59 -17.92
CA ASP A 32 -8.05 -1.13 -18.59
C ASP A 32 -8.04 -1.46 -20.10
N ASN A 33 -8.90 -0.77 -20.87
CA ASN A 33 -8.99 -0.95 -22.32
C ASN A 33 -7.67 -0.64 -23.04
N GLU A 34 -6.86 0.31 -22.54
CA GLU A 34 -5.57 0.63 -23.12
C GLU A 34 -4.56 -0.51 -22.89
N SER A 35 -4.76 -1.26 -21.80
CA SER A 35 -4.01 -2.49 -21.50
C SER A 35 -4.44 -3.70 -22.33
N GLY A 36 -5.61 -3.66 -22.98
CA GLY A 36 -6.11 -4.70 -23.87
C GLY A 36 -7.19 -5.61 -23.29
N ILE A 37 -7.81 -5.26 -22.15
CA ILE A 37 -8.94 -6.00 -21.57
C ILE A 37 -10.19 -5.91 -22.47
N ALA A 38 -11.05 -6.93 -22.44
CA ALA A 38 -12.22 -7.05 -23.33
C ALA A 38 -13.36 -6.09 -22.98
N GLY A 39 -13.47 -5.69 -21.72
CA GLY A 39 -14.54 -4.84 -21.20
C GLY A 39 -14.11 -4.05 -19.98
N VAL A 40 -14.76 -2.90 -19.78
CA VAL A 40 -14.38 -1.92 -18.76
C VAL A 40 -14.89 -2.30 -17.38
N GLN A 41 -16.07 -2.90 -17.30
CA GLN A 41 -16.64 -3.35 -16.04
C GLN A 41 -16.18 -4.79 -15.79
N ILE A 42 -15.51 -5.00 -14.67
CA ILE A 42 -15.00 -6.31 -14.25
C ILE A 42 -15.97 -6.89 -13.23
N ASN A 43 -16.65 -7.97 -13.60
CA ASN A 43 -17.69 -8.56 -12.77
C ASN A 43 -17.14 -9.63 -11.83
N ASP A 44 -16.15 -10.41 -12.29
CA ASP A 44 -15.61 -11.53 -11.52
C ASP A 44 -14.20 -11.92 -12.02
N ILE A 45 -13.40 -12.54 -11.16
CA ILE A 45 -11.98 -12.84 -11.39
C ILE A 45 -11.67 -14.24 -10.84
N ALA A 46 -10.96 -15.05 -11.63
CA ALA A 46 -10.46 -16.36 -11.23
C ALA A 46 -9.00 -16.56 -11.66
N GLN A 47 -8.34 -17.57 -11.09
CA GLN A 47 -7.01 -18.00 -11.51
C GLN A 47 -7.06 -19.50 -11.86
N ASP A 48 -6.42 -19.90 -12.97
CA ASP A 48 -6.25 -21.32 -13.30
C ASP A 48 -4.99 -21.93 -12.64
N ALA A 49 -4.84 -23.26 -12.72
CA ALA A 49 -3.72 -23.95 -12.08
C ALA A 49 -2.35 -23.64 -12.72
N GLU A 50 -2.34 -23.11 -13.95
CA GLU A 50 -1.17 -22.61 -14.65
C GLU A 50 -0.76 -21.20 -14.19
N GLY A 51 -1.63 -20.50 -13.47
CA GLY A 51 -1.39 -19.18 -12.89
C GLY A 51 -1.93 -18.01 -13.71
N TYR A 52 -2.63 -18.25 -14.82
CA TYR A 52 -3.26 -17.19 -15.60
C TYR A 52 -4.45 -16.61 -14.84
N ILE A 53 -4.59 -15.28 -14.90
CA ILE A 53 -5.75 -14.58 -14.35
C ILE A 53 -6.82 -14.51 -15.44
N TRP A 54 -8.02 -14.98 -15.11
CA TRP A 54 -9.19 -14.95 -15.95
C TRP A 54 -10.19 -13.94 -15.42
N VAL A 55 -10.74 -13.13 -16.32
CA VAL A 55 -11.51 -11.95 -15.96
C VAL A 55 -12.82 -11.96 -16.72
N ALA A 56 -13.95 -12.07 -16.01
CA ALA A 56 -15.28 -11.87 -16.58
C ALA A 56 -15.58 -10.37 -16.65
N THR A 57 -15.92 -9.89 -17.84
CA THR A 57 -16.22 -8.48 -18.09
C THR A 57 -17.58 -8.31 -18.75
N ASN A 58 -18.05 -7.07 -18.83
CA ASN A 58 -19.22 -6.73 -19.64
C ASN A 58 -18.99 -6.79 -21.17
N GLY A 59 -17.76 -7.02 -21.62
CA GLY A 59 -17.37 -7.08 -23.05
C GLY A 59 -16.93 -8.47 -23.53
N GLY A 60 -16.74 -9.42 -22.62
CA GLY A 60 -16.28 -10.79 -22.88
C GLY A 60 -15.42 -11.30 -21.73
N VAL A 61 -14.61 -12.32 -22.00
CA VAL A 61 -13.62 -12.84 -21.05
C VAL A 61 -12.22 -12.45 -21.48
N SER A 62 -11.39 -12.05 -20.53
CA SER A 62 -9.97 -11.77 -20.75
C SER A 62 -9.10 -12.70 -19.91
N ARG A 63 -8.11 -13.33 -20.55
CA ARG A 63 -7.06 -14.11 -19.88
C ARG A 63 -5.75 -13.32 -19.87
N TYR A 64 -5.10 -13.21 -18.73
CA TYR A 64 -3.90 -12.42 -18.51
C TYR A 64 -2.72 -13.29 -18.08
N ASP A 65 -1.56 -13.10 -18.73
CA ASP A 65 -0.32 -13.85 -18.47
C ASP A 65 0.70 -13.12 -17.59
N GLY A 66 0.30 -11.99 -16.99
CA GLY A 66 1.22 -11.08 -16.29
C GLY A 66 1.77 -9.96 -17.17
N LYS A 67 1.50 -9.97 -18.48
CA LYS A 67 1.97 -8.96 -19.44
C LYS A 67 0.95 -8.61 -20.52
N ASN A 68 0.26 -9.59 -21.10
CA ASN A 68 -0.65 -9.46 -22.23
C ASN A 68 -2.00 -10.11 -21.93
N PHE A 69 -3.03 -9.61 -22.61
CA PHE A 69 -4.36 -10.18 -22.59
C PHE A 69 -4.68 -10.98 -23.85
N VAL A 70 -5.38 -12.10 -23.67
CA VAL A 70 -6.09 -12.83 -24.73
C VAL A 70 -7.58 -12.75 -24.44
N ASN A 71 -8.35 -12.29 -25.42
CA ASN A 71 -9.78 -12.02 -25.24
C ASN A 71 -10.65 -13.04 -25.98
N TYR A 72 -11.70 -13.49 -25.31
CA TYR A 72 -12.74 -14.36 -25.85
C TYR A 72 -14.06 -13.58 -25.85
N VAL A 73 -14.70 -13.49 -27.02
CA VAL A 73 -16.02 -12.86 -27.16
C VAL A 73 -16.99 -13.79 -27.86
N ARG A 74 -18.25 -13.38 -28.00
CA ARG A 74 -19.34 -14.17 -28.64
C ARG A 74 -18.99 -14.70 -30.02
N ARG A 75 -18.20 -13.95 -30.81
CA ARG A 75 -17.77 -14.37 -32.14
C ARG A 75 -16.78 -15.54 -32.11
N ASP A 76 -16.07 -15.71 -31.00
CA ASP A 76 -15.06 -16.76 -30.80
C ASP A 76 -15.68 -18.02 -30.19
N GLY A 77 -16.91 -17.93 -29.69
CA GLY A 77 -17.67 -19.08 -29.21
C GLY A 77 -18.45 -18.85 -27.92
N LEU A 78 -18.22 -17.76 -27.19
CA LEU A 78 -19.01 -17.45 -25.98
C LEU A 78 -20.51 -17.36 -26.28
N ALA A 79 -21.33 -17.69 -25.29
CA ALA A 79 -22.79 -17.60 -25.36
C ALA A 79 -23.24 -16.12 -25.46
N GLU A 80 -22.66 -15.26 -24.64
CA GLU A 80 -22.84 -13.80 -24.61
C GLU A 80 -21.51 -13.10 -24.30
N ASN A 81 -21.46 -11.77 -24.48
CA ASN A 81 -20.31 -10.97 -24.06
C ASN A 81 -20.42 -10.48 -22.60
N ASN A 82 -21.63 -10.31 -22.08
CA ASN A 82 -21.81 -9.82 -20.72
C ASN A 82 -21.66 -10.98 -19.73
N CYS A 83 -20.44 -11.16 -19.24
CA CYS A 83 -20.04 -12.27 -18.39
C CYS A 83 -20.19 -11.86 -16.92
N THR A 84 -20.93 -12.62 -16.13
CA THR A 84 -21.30 -12.28 -14.75
C THR A 84 -20.49 -13.01 -13.68
N ALA A 85 -20.02 -14.22 -13.98
CA ALA A 85 -19.24 -15.06 -13.09
C ALA A 85 -18.17 -15.82 -13.87
N ILE A 86 -17.06 -16.16 -13.23
CA ILE A 86 -15.98 -16.97 -13.82
C ILE A 86 -15.36 -17.88 -12.78
N PHE A 87 -15.16 -19.15 -13.17
CA PHE A 87 -14.64 -20.16 -12.27
C PHE A 87 -13.71 -21.12 -13.03
N CYS A 88 -12.56 -21.45 -12.45
CA CYS A 88 -11.64 -22.45 -12.96
C CYS A 88 -11.79 -23.73 -12.13
N ASP A 89 -12.14 -24.83 -12.77
CA ASP A 89 -12.32 -26.10 -12.07
C ASP A 89 -11.03 -26.93 -11.93
N SER A 90 -11.11 -28.02 -11.18
CA SER A 90 -10.00 -28.97 -10.97
C SER A 90 -9.48 -29.67 -12.24
N GLU A 91 -10.18 -29.56 -13.37
CA GLU A 91 -9.78 -30.08 -14.68
C GLU A 91 -9.20 -28.98 -15.60
N ASN A 92 -8.94 -27.77 -15.05
CA ASN A 92 -8.49 -26.58 -15.78
C ASN A 92 -9.46 -26.14 -16.88
N ARG A 93 -10.76 -26.40 -16.72
CA ARG A 93 -11.81 -25.83 -17.57
C ARG A 93 -12.26 -24.51 -16.97
N VAL A 94 -12.51 -23.52 -17.83
CA VAL A 94 -12.97 -22.20 -17.39
C VAL A 94 -14.46 -22.08 -17.66
N TRP A 95 -15.25 -22.01 -16.60
CA TRP A 95 -16.69 -21.85 -16.60
C TRP A 95 -17.02 -20.36 -16.51
N VAL A 96 -17.90 -19.90 -17.41
CA VAL A 96 -18.24 -18.48 -17.54
C VAL A 96 -19.75 -18.35 -17.51
N GLY A 97 -20.27 -17.68 -16.48
CA GLY A 97 -21.68 -17.31 -16.37
C GLY A 97 -22.00 -16.08 -17.22
N HIS A 98 -23.20 -16.03 -17.78
CA HIS A 98 -23.67 -14.92 -18.61
C HIS A 98 -24.92 -14.29 -18.00
N GLN A 99 -25.14 -13.02 -18.31
CA GLN A 99 -26.34 -12.31 -17.82
C GLN A 99 -27.63 -12.94 -18.33
N THR A 100 -27.68 -13.44 -19.57
CA THR A 100 -28.93 -13.96 -20.16
C THR A 100 -28.78 -15.23 -20.98
N ALA A 101 -27.57 -15.77 -21.10
CA ALA A 101 -27.26 -16.82 -22.08
C ALA A 101 -26.75 -18.13 -21.46
N GLY A 102 -26.89 -18.31 -20.14
CA GLY A 102 -26.47 -19.50 -19.42
C GLY A 102 -24.96 -19.49 -19.20
N ILE A 103 -24.29 -20.58 -19.56
CA ILE A 103 -22.87 -20.79 -19.28
C ILE A 103 -22.10 -21.02 -20.58
N SER A 104 -20.88 -20.51 -20.66
CA SER A 104 -19.85 -20.98 -21.60
C SER A 104 -18.75 -21.72 -20.86
N ILE A 105 -18.29 -22.84 -21.39
CA ILE A 105 -17.16 -23.60 -20.86
C ILE A 105 -16.04 -23.50 -21.89
N ILE A 106 -14.93 -22.87 -21.51
CA ILE A 106 -13.75 -22.70 -22.36
C ILE A 106 -12.82 -23.88 -22.11
N PHE A 107 -12.54 -24.62 -23.18
CA PHE A 107 -11.51 -25.63 -23.29
C PHE A 107 -10.33 -25.07 -24.11
N PRO A 108 -9.16 -25.72 -24.12
CA PRO A 108 -8.02 -25.26 -24.91
C PRO A 108 -8.34 -25.00 -26.39
N ASP A 109 -9.16 -25.87 -27.01
CA ASP A 109 -9.43 -25.82 -28.45
C ASP A 109 -10.89 -25.49 -28.81
N SER A 110 -11.78 -25.33 -27.82
CA SER A 110 -13.22 -25.16 -28.10
C SER A 110 -13.97 -24.46 -26.98
N ILE A 111 -15.16 -23.95 -27.29
CA ILE A 111 -16.07 -23.37 -26.31
C ILE A 111 -17.42 -24.10 -26.40
N GLN A 112 -17.86 -24.68 -25.28
CA GLN A 112 -19.18 -25.30 -25.15
C GLN A 112 -20.15 -24.31 -24.49
N ARG A 113 -21.45 -24.43 -24.83
CA ARG A 113 -22.52 -23.60 -24.24
C ARG A 113 -23.53 -24.49 -23.54
N ILE A 114 -24.01 -24.06 -22.38
CA ILE A 114 -25.04 -24.72 -21.58
C ILE A 114 -26.12 -23.68 -21.27
N SER A 115 -27.38 -24.08 -21.37
CA SER A 115 -28.54 -23.22 -21.14
C SER A 115 -29.69 -23.99 -20.48
N GLU A 116 -30.83 -23.35 -20.29
CA GLU A 116 -32.06 -23.99 -19.79
C GLU A 116 -32.46 -25.23 -20.60
N VAL A 117 -32.19 -25.26 -21.92
CA VAL A 117 -32.53 -26.44 -22.74
C VAL A 117 -31.66 -27.66 -22.42
N ASP A 118 -30.51 -27.44 -21.79
CA ASP A 118 -29.54 -28.47 -21.41
C ASP A 118 -29.72 -28.92 -19.94
N GLY A 119 -30.59 -28.24 -19.17
CA GLY A 119 -30.94 -28.60 -17.79
C GLY A 119 -30.65 -27.53 -16.73
N LEU A 120 -30.12 -26.38 -17.13
CA LEU A 120 -29.90 -25.24 -16.24
C LEU A 120 -31.24 -24.68 -15.71
N ALA A 121 -31.28 -24.23 -14.46
CA ALA A 121 -32.49 -23.72 -13.83
C ALA A 121 -32.94 -22.39 -14.46
N ASN A 122 -31.97 -21.55 -14.85
CA ASN A 122 -32.20 -20.30 -15.56
C ASN A 122 -30.93 -19.85 -16.29
N ASN A 123 -31.08 -19.11 -17.38
CA ASN A 123 -29.95 -18.59 -18.16
C ASN A 123 -29.24 -17.36 -17.54
N GLU A 124 -29.82 -16.71 -16.53
CA GLU A 124 -29.17 -15.65 -15.78
C GLU A 124 -28.34 -16.26 -14.65
N VAL A 125 -27.02 -16.33 -14.87
CA VAL A 125 -26.06 -16.97 -13.95
C VAL A 125 -25.44 -15.91 -13.05
N HIS A 126 -25.34 -16.21 -11.76
CA HIS A 126 -24.81 -15.30 -10.75
C HIS A 126 -23.51 -15.78 -10.11
N ASP A 127 -23.33 -17.09 -9.94
CA ASP A 127 -22.14 -17.68 -9.34
C ASP A 127 -21.95 -19.14 -9.79
N ILE A 128 -20.71 -19.62 -9.81
CA ILE A 128 -20.31 -20.97 -10.20
C ILE A 128 -19.28 -21.50 -9.20
N PHE A 129 -19.58 -22.65 -8.60
CA PHE A 129 -18.79 -23.23 -7.52
C PHE A 129 -18.59 -24.73 -7.72
N GLN A 130 -17.40 -25.26 -7.39
CA GLN A 130 -17.14 -26.71 -7.37
C GLN A 130 -17.07 -27.21 -5.93
N ASP A 131 -17.85 -28.25 -5.62
CA ASP A 131 -17.78 -28.92 -4.31
C ASP A 131 -16.63 -29.94 -4.23
N ASP A 132 -16.30 -30.38 -3.00
CA ASP A 132 -15.26 -31.37 -2.71
C ASP A 132 -15.48 -32.76 -3.34
N LYS A 133 -16.62 -32.96 -4.02
CA LYS A 133 -16.97 -34.18 -4.75
C LYS A 133 -16.98 -33.95 -6.27
N ASP A 134 -16.30 -32.89 -6.72
CA ASP A 134 -16.18 -32.45 -8.10
C ASP A 134 -17.51 -32.14 -8.80
N ASN A 135 -18.58 -31.88 -8.04
CA ASN A 135 -19.82 -31.40 -8.65
C ASN A 135 -19.76 -29.89 -8.86
N ILE A 136 -20.26 -29.45 -10.01
CA ILE A 136 -20.41 -28.02 -10.32
C ILE A 136 -21.79 -27.56 -9.89
N TRP A 137 -21.84 -26.52 -9.08
CA TRP A 137 -23.04 -25.83 -8.63
C TRP A 137 -23.11 -24.47 -9.29
N VAL A 138 -24.30 -24.11 -9.76
CA VAL A 138 -24.53 -22.85 -10.48
C VAL A 138 -25.70 -22.13 -9.84
N ALA A 139 -25.43 -20.94 -9.29
CA ALA A 139 -26.46 -20.06 -8.76
C ALA A 139 -27.07 -19.27 -9.93
N THR A 140 -28.39 -19.26 -10.02
CA THR A 140 -29.12 -18.59 -11.09
C THR A 140 -30.29 -17.79 -10.53
N PHE A 141 -30.90 -16.96 -11.37
CA PHE A 141 -32.15 -16.27 -11.04
C PHE A 141 -33.33 -17.22 -10.76
N GLY A 142 -33.31 -18.45 -11.30
CA GLY A 142 -34.40 -19.42 -11.20
C GLY A 142 -34.19 -20.57 -10.22
N GLY A 143 -33.05 -20.62 -9.53
CA GLY A 143 -32.70 -21.63 -8.55
C GLY A 143 -31.23 -22.00 -8.64
N VAL A 144 -30.87 -23.15 -8.08
CA VAL A 144 -29.50 -23.69 -8.17
C VAL A 144 -29.49 -24.91 -9.06
N SER A 145 -28.54 -24.99 -9.99
CA SER A 145 -28.30 -26.19 -10.79
C SER A 145 -27.04 -26.90 -10.35
N LYS A 146 -27.12 -28.21 -10.19
CA LYS A 146 -26.00 -29.09 -9.86
C LYS A 146 -25.69 -29.99 -11.05
N PHE A 147 -24.42 -30.08 -11.42
CA PHE A 147 -23.88 -30.99 -12.41
C PHE A 147 -22.90 -31.97 -11.76
N ASP A 148 -23.16 -33.27 -11.91
CA ASP A 148 -22.34 -34.35 -11.32
C ASP A 148 -21.27 -34.92 -12.28
N GLY A 149 -20.98 -34.20 -13.36
CA GLY A 149 -20.14 -34.68 -14.46
C GLY A 149 -20.92 -35.42 -15.57
N SER A 150 -22.20 -35.74 -15.35
CA SER A 150 -23.03 -36.45 -16.32
C SER A 150 -24.43 -35.88 -16.49
N THR A 151 -25.06 -35.41 -15.41
CA THR A 151 -26.44 -34.97 -15.39
C THR A 151 -26.61 -33.66 -14.64
N TRP A 152 -27.57 -32.86 -15.11
CA TRP A 152 -28.01 -31.64 -14.46
C TRP A 152 -29.24 -31.92 -13.61
N VAL A 153 -29.23 -31.43 -12.36
CA VAL A 153 -30.37 -31.41 -11.45
C VAL A 153 -30.54 -30.01 -10.91
N SER A 154 -31.75 -29.46 -11.01
CA SER A 154 -32.05 -28.11 -10.54
C SER A 154 -32.89 -28.17 -9.27
N LEU A 155 -32.54 -27.33 -8.30
CA LEU A 155 -33.22 -27.14 -7.02
C LEU A 155 -33.91 -25.78 -7.02
N THR A 156 -35.13 -25.78 -6.52
CA THR A 156 -35.98 -24.59 -6.42
C THR A 156 -36.60 -24.47 -5.02
N THR A 157 -37.47 -23.49 -4.83
CA THR A 157 -38.33 -23.36 -3.65
C THR A 157 -39.20 -24.59 -3.40
N ASP A 158 -39.58 -25.34 -4.43
CA ASP A 158 -40.32 -26.61 -4.29
C ASP A 158 -39.43 -27.71 -3.65
N ASP A 159 -38.11 -27.56 -3.73
CA ASP A 159 -37.10 -28.47 -3.18
C ASP A 159 -36.54 -27.98 -1.82
N GLY A 160 -37.05 -26.85 -1.32
CA GLY A 160 -36.72 -26.32 0.01
C GLY A 160 -35.77 -25.11 0.02
N LEU A 161 -35.37 -24.57 -1.14
CA LEU A 161 -34.69 -23.28 -1.19
C LEU A 161 -35.58 -22.19 -0.59
N VAL A 162 -34.99 -21.23 0.12
CA VAL A 162 -35.76 -20.08 0.63
C VAL A 162 -36.24 -19.15 -0.50
N SER A 163 -35.48 -19.08 -1.60
CA SER A 163 -35.81 -18.30 -2.79
C SER A 163 -35.14 -18.92 -4.02
N ASN A 164 -35.75 -18.74 -5.19
CA ASN A 164 -35.17 -19.12 -6.47
C ASN A 164 -34.10 -18.12 -6.94
N ASN A 165 -34.15 -16.87 -6.49
CA ASN A 165 -33.15 -15.87 -6.90
C ASN A 165 -31.87 -16.04 -6.06
N THR A 166 -30.97 -16.91 -6.54
CA THR A 166 -29.76 -17.35 -5.82
C THR A 166 -28.52 -16.65 -6.35
N GLN A 167 -27.70 -16.10 -5.46
CA GLN A 167 -26.62 -15.15 -5.79
C GLN A 167 -25.23 -15.71 -5.57
N ALA A 168 -25.05 -16.59 -4.57
CA ALA A 168 -23.74 -17.08 -4.17
C ALA A 168 -23.84 -18.51 -3.64
N ILE A 169 -22.79 -19.31 -3.83
CA ILE A 169 -22.71 -20.69 -3.37
C ILE A 169 -21.34 -20.94 -2.73
N SER A 170 -21.32 -21.63 -1.60
CA SER A 170 -20.07 -22.08 -0.97
C SER A 170 -20.30 -23.39 -0.20
N GLN A 171 -19.22 -24.09 0.15
CA GLN A 171 -19.25 -25.32 0.94
C GLN A 171 -18.48 -25.15 2.24
N ASP A 172 -19.03 -25.68 3.35
CA ASP A 172 -18.31 -25.76 4.62
C ASP A 172 -17.50 -27.06 4.77
N ASP A 173 -16.65 -27.13 5.79
CA ASP A 173 -15.79 -28.30 6.07
C ASP A 173 -16.54 -29.58 6.45
N GLN A 174 -17.85 -29.51 6.70
CA GLN A 174 -18.71 -30.68 6.90
C GLN A 174 -19.35 -31.14 5.59
N GLY A 175 -19.11 -30.43 4.49
CA GLY A 175 -19.64 -30.69 3.18
C GLY A 175 -21.05 -30.13 2.95
N SER A 176 -21.55 -29.28 3.84
CA SER A 176 -22.85 -28.61 3.67
C SER A 176 -22.75 -27.51 2.62
N ILE A 177 -23.76 -27.41 1.77
CA ILE A 177 -23.82 -26.40 0.71
C ILE A 177 -24.62 -25.21 1.20
N TRP A 178 -23.99 -24.04 1.18
CA TRP A 178 -24.57 -22.76 1.56
C TRP A 178 -24.95 -21.99 0.30
N ILE A 179 -26.17 -21.47 0.28
CA ILE A 179 -26.73 -20.76 -0.87
C ILE A 179 -27.25 -19.41 -0.40
N GLY A 180 -26.66 -18.34 -0.92
CA GLY A 180 -27.08 -16.96 -0.75
C GLY A 180 -28.20 -16.60 -1.70
N THR A 181 -29.14 -15.78 -1.24
CA THR A 181 -30.27 -15.32 -2.06
C THR A 181 -30.41 -13.80 -2.04
N PHE A 182 -31.01 -13.26 -3.10
CA PHE A 182 -31.29 -11.84 -3.18
C PHE A 182 -32.58 -11.48 -2.42
N GLY A 183 -32.45 -11.23 -1.11
CA GLY A 183 -33.51 -10.66 -0.27
C GLY A 183 -34.24 -11.65 0.64
N SER A 184 -33.86 -12.94 0.60
CA SER A 184 -34.44 -13.99 1.46
C SER A 184 -33.39 -14.70 2.32
N GLY A 185 -32.19 -14.14 2.51
CA GLY A 185 -31.16 -14.72 3.36
C GLY A 185 -30.51 -15.96 2.75
N LEU A 186 -30.24 -16.96 3.58
CA LEU A 186 -29.45 -18.14 3.24
C LEU A 186 -30.28 -19.43 3.29
N THR A 187 -29.94 -20.37 2.41
CA THR A 187 -30.30 -21.79 2.54
C THR A 187 -29.04 -22.61 2.82
N VAL A 188 -29.10 -23.53 3.78
CA VAL A 188 -28.01 -24.47 4.09
C VAL A 188 -28.51 -25.88 3.87
N ILE A 189 -27.86 -26.62 2.97
CA ILE A 189 -28.17 -28.00 2.63
C ILE A 189 -27.13 -28.90 3.29
N ASP A 190 -27.53 -29.61 4.34
CA ASP A 190 -26.73 -30.58 5.08
C ASP A 190 -27.28 -32.00 4.81
N GLY A 191 -26.68 -32.65 3.82
CA GLY A 191 -27.10 -33.97 3.36
C GLY A 191 -28.52 -33.99 2.81
N LYS A 192 -29.49 -34.41 3.63
CA LYS A 192 -30.93 -34.42 3.29
C LYS A 192 -31.73 -33.33 4.01
N ASN A 193 -31.09 -32.62 4.93
CA ASN A 193 -31.73 -31.59 5.72
C ASN A 193 -31.47 -30.23 5.08
N THR A 194 -32.46 -29.36 5.14
CA THR A 194 -32.36 -27.99 4.64
C THR A 194 -32.74 -27.03 5.76
N TYR A 195 -31.90 -26.04 6.00
CA TYR A 195 -32.11 -25.00 7.00
C TYR A 195 -32.06 -23.62 6.34
N GLN A 196 -32.67 -22.64 6.99
CA GLN A 196 -32.72 -21.27 6.49
C GLN A 196 -32.20 -20.30 7.56
N LEU A 197 -31.40 -19.33 7.15
CA LEU A 197 -30.81 -18.32 8.04
C LEU A 197 -31.06 -16.92 7.48
N HIS A 198 -31.74 -16.08 8.27
CA HIS A 198 -32.18 -14.75 7.90
C HIS A 198 -31.80 -13.72 8.97
N MET A 199 -32.19 -12.46 8.77
CA MET A 199 -31.99 -11.39 9.76
C MET A 199 -32.51 -11.74 11.16
N VAL A 200 -33.63 -12.47 11.27
CA VAL A 200 -34.17 -12.92 12.56
C VAL A 200 -33.24 -13.91 13.29
N ASN A 201 -32.33 -14.55 12.57
CA ASN A 201 -31.29 -15.43 13.09
C ASN A 201 -29.97 -14.70 13.40
N GLY A 202 -29.89 -13.38 13.12
CA GLY A 202 -28.71 -12.55 13.39
C GLY A 202 -27.92 -12.12 12.16
N LEU A 203 -28.28 -12.57 10.95
CA LEU A 203 -27.68 -12.10 9.69
C LEU A 203 -27.87 -10.58 9.57
N VAL A 204 -26.85 -9.84 9.13
CA VAL A 204 -26.94 -8.36 9.08
C VAL A 204 -27.96 -7.89 8.05
N ASN A 205 -28.12 -8.63 6.93
CA ASN A 205 -29.04 -8.29 5.86
C ASN A 205 -29.38 -9.54 5.01
N ASN A 206 -30.64 -9.66 4.56
CA ASN A 206 -31.11 -10.79 3.75
C ASN A 206 -30.72 -10.73 2.25
N TYR A 207 -30.16 -9.61 1.77
CA TYR A 207 -29.62 -9.49 0.42
C TYR A 207 -28.17 -9.97 0.44
N VAL A 208 -27.98 -11.27 0.25
CA VAL A 208 -26.66 -11.92 0.22
C VAL A 208 -26.07 -11.76 -1.18
N THR A 209 -24.81 -11.34 -1.23
CA THR A 209 -24.06 -11.04 -2.47
C THR A 209 -22.91 -12.00 -2.69
N SER A 210 -22.24 -12.46 -1.63
CA SER A 210 -21.14 -13.42 -1.73
C SER A 210 -21.06 -14.33 -0.51
N LEU A 211 -20.44 -15.50 -0.70
CA LEU A 211 -20.15 -16.48 0.35
C LEU A 211 -18.72 -16.96 0.22
N HIS A 212 -18.00 -16.99 1.34
CA HIS A 212 -16.64 -17.51 1.37
C HIS A 212 -16.42 -18.28 2.68
N PHE A 213 -16.17 -19.58 2.57
CA PHE A 213 -15.83 -20.41 3.72
C PHE A 213 -14.32 -20.52 3.90
N THR A 214 -13.83 -20.29 5.11
CA THR A 214 -12.44 -20.58 5.48
C THR A 214 -12.31 -20.88 6.96
N ASN A 215 -11.38 -21.76 7.36
CA ASN A 215 -11.00 -21.97 8.76
C ASN A 215 -12.15 -22.18 9.76
N GLY A 216 -13.27 -22.78 9.33
CA GLY A 216 -14.46 -23.01 10.17
C GLY A 216 -15.40 -21.81 10.28
N HIS A 217 -15.22 -20.77 9.46
CA HIS A 217 -16.05 -19.58 9.41
C HIS A 217 -16.67 -19.44 8.02
N MET A 218 -17.97 -19.17 7.97
CA MET A 218 -18.64 -18.76 6.75
C MET A 218 -18.76 -17.24 6.74
N MET A 219 -18.06 -16.59 5.82
CA MET A 219 -18.20 -15.15 5.57
C MET A 219 -19.36 -14.93 4.60
N VAL A 220 -20.21 -13.95 4.93
CA VAL A 220 -21.40 -13.62 4.18
C VAL A 220 -21.37 -12.14 3.84
N GLY A 221 -21.06 -11.83 2.58
CA GLY A 221 -21.21 -10.49 2.01
C GLY A 221 -22.69 -10.17 1.84
N THR A 222 -23.10 -8.96 2.22
CA THR A 222 -24.49 -8.51 2.08
C THR A 222 -24.57 -7.03 1.72
N LEU A 223 -25.75 -6.58 1.29
CA LEU A 223 -26.02 -5.15 1.09
C LEU A 223 -26.07 -4.31 2.39
N GLY A 224 -25.95 -4.93 3.57
CA GLY A 224 -25.94 -4.24 4.86
C GLY A 224 -24.65 -4.40 5.68
N GLY A 225 -23.66 -5.11 5.16
CA GLY A 225 -22.36 -5.31 5.76
C GLY A 225 -21.85 -6.74 5.60
N LEU A 226 -20.82 -7.08 6.36
CA LEU A 226 -20.28 -8.43 6.49
C LEU A 226 -20.95 -9.14 7.67
N SER A 227 -21.37 -10.39 7.47
CA SER A 227 -21.72 -11.31 8.54
C SER A 227 -20.76 -12.49 8.57
N ILE A 228 -20.22 -12.82 9.74
CA ILE A 228 -19.35 -13.97 9.97
C ILE A 228 -20.13 -15.00 10.79
N TRP A 229 -20.40 -16.16 10.20
CA TRP A 229 -21.04 -17.28 10.89
C TRP A 229 -20.00 -18.22 11.50
N LYS A 230 -20.10 -18.43 12.81
CA LYS A 230 -19.30 -19.39 13.58
C LYS A 230 -20.09 -19.86 14.78
N ASP A 231 -19.95 -21.13 15.16
CA ASP A 231 -20.55 -21.69 16.39
C ASP A 231 -22.07 -21.43 16.50
N ASN A 232 -22.77 -21.51 15.36
CA ASN A 232 -24.20 -21.22 15.21
C ASN A 232 -24.65 -19.79 15.52
N MET A 233 -23.74 -18.81 15.40
CA MET A 233 -24.06 -17.39 15.60
C MET A 233 -23.41 -16.51 14.53
N PHE A 234 -24.03 -15.36 14.27
CA PHE A 234 -23.48 -14.32 13.41
C PHE A 234 -22.75 -13.24 14.23
N LYS A 235 -21.58 -12.83 13.77
CA LYS A 235 -20.90 -11.59 14.14
C LYS A 235 -20.90 -10.65 12.94
N ASN A 236 -21.37 -9.41 13.13
CA ASN A 236 -21.61 -8.47 12.03
C ASN A 236 -20.66 -7.27 12.09
N THR A 237 -20.30 -6.75 10.92
CA THR A 237 -19.54 -5.52 10.73
C THR A 237 -20.18 -4.71 9.61
N SER A 238 -20.37 -3.41 9.80
CA SER A 238 -21.05 -2.49 8.87
C SER A 238 -20.29 -1.17 8.70
N SER A 239 -20.84 -0.22 7.94
CA SER A 239 -20.25 1.12 7.87
C SER A 239 -20.30 1.88 9.19
N MET A 240 -21.16 1.49 10.14
CA MET A 240 -21.12 2.04 11.51
C MET A 240 -19.91 1.55 12.31
N ASP A 241 -19.31 0.43 11.89
CA ASP A 241 -18.12 -0.17 12.49
C ASP A 241 -16.85 0.19 11.70
N GLY A 242 -16.98 1.10 10.72
CA GLY A 242 -15.87 1.66 9.97
C GLY A 242 -15.76 1.18 8.53
N LEU A 243 -16.59 0.27 7.99
CA LEU A 243 -16.51 -0.08 6.56
C LEU A 243 -16.76 1.15 5.67
N SER A 244 -16.03 1.28 4.57
CA SER A 244 -16.20 2.40 3.61
C SER A 244 -17.61 2.44 3.01
N ASN A 245 -18.29 1.30 2.92
CA ASN A 245 -19.72 1.19 2.62
C ASN A 245 -20.33 -0.07 3.25
N SER A 246 -21.63 -0.03 3.53
CA SER A 246 -22.37 -1.22 3.99
C SER A 246 -22.71 -2.20 2.86
N GLN A 247 -22.69 -1.78 1.59
CA GLN A 247 -22.89 -2.69 0.46
C GLN A 247 -21.60 -3.43 0.14
N VAL A 248 -21.47 -4.64 0.68
CA VAL A 248 -20.38 -5.58 0.37
C VAL A 248 -20.79 -6.39 -0.85
N ASN A 249 -20.03 -6.32 -1.93
CA ASN A 249 -20.28 -7.07 -3.16
C ASN A 249 -19.57 -8.41 -3.15
N GLU A 250 -18.31 -8.44 -2.69
CA GLU A 250 -17.55 -9.69 -2.58
C GLU A 250 -16.66 -9.70 -1.34
N VAL A 251 -16.39 -10.91 -0.84
CA VAL A 251 -15.51 -11.18 0.31
C VAL A 251 -14.46 -12.19 -0.12
N ALA A 252 -13.20 -11.88 0.10
CA ALA A 252 -12.08 -12.81 -0.09
C ALA A 252 -11.18 -12.81 1.15
N ILE A 253 -10.44 -13.89 1.35
CA ILE A 253 -9.57 -14.05 2.52
C ILE A 253 -8.20 -14.51 2.03
N SER A 254 -7.16 -13.80 2.43
CA SER A 254 -5.79 -14.18 2.11
C SER A 254 -5.27 -15.26 3.06
N GLN A 255 -4.20 -15.94 2.65
CA GLN A 255 -3.62 -17.08 3.38
C GLN A 255 -3.17 -16.72 4.82
N ASN A 256 -2.86 -15.45 5.07
CA ASN A 256 -2.52 -14.91 6.39
C ASN A 256 -3.75 -14.59 7.27
N GLY A 257 -4.96 -14.75 6.74
CA GLY A 257 -6.23 -14.50 7.44
C GLY A 257 -6.79 -13.09 7.30
N ASP A 258 -6.19 -12.21 6.49
CA ASP A 258 -6.79 -10.89 6.23
C ASP A 258 -8.10 -11.03 5.45
N ILE A 259 -9.12 -10.28 5.85
CA ILE A 259 -10.42 -10.27 5.18
C ILE A 259 -10.44 -9.06 4.24
N TRP A 260 -10.69 -9.31 2.97
CA TRP A 260 -10.81 -8.31 1.92
C TRP A 260 -12.26 -8.18 1.50
N LEU A 261 -12.76 -6.94 1.45
CA LEU A 261 -14.15 -6.64 1.13
C LEU A 261 -14.21 -5.65 -0.03
N ALA A 262 -14.69 -6.12 -1.19
CA ALA A 262 -15.10 -5.24 -2.27
C ALA A 262 -16.44 -4.60 -1.91
N THR A 263 -16.50 -3.28 -1.84
CA THR A 263 -17.73 -2.56 -1.50
C THR A 263 -18.07 -1.49 -2.53
N TYR A 264 -19.28 -0.95 -2.46
CA TYR A 264 -19.70 0.19 -3.30
C TYR A 264 -18.91 1.49 -2.99
N GLY A 265 -18.19 1.56 -1.87
CA GLY A 265 -17.41 2.74 -1.44
C GLY A 265 -15.90 2.52 -1.45
N GLY A 266 -15.41 1.47 -2.10
CA GLY A 266 -14.00 1.14 -2.20
C GLY A 266 -13.64 -0.20 -1.55
N LEU A 267 -12.33 -0.44 -1.41
CA LEU A 267 -11.80 -1.65 -0.80
C LEU A 267 -11.70 -1.47 0.71
N ASN A 268 -12.02 -2.53 1.46
CA ASN A 268 -11.68 -2.62 2.86
C ASN A 268 -10.82 -3.87 3.09
N ARG A 269 -9.72 -3.73 3.82
CA ARG A 269 -8.94 -4.85 4.34
C ARG A 269 -8.98 -4.83 5.86
N VAL A 270 -9.44 -5.94 6.45
CA VAL A 270 -9.44 -6.14 7.90
C VAL A 270 -8.35 -7.12 8.26
N ARG A 271 -7.40 -6.67 9.08
CA ARG A 271 -6.33 -7.48 9.65
C ARG A 271 -6.40 -7.38 11.17
N ASN A 272 -6.69 -8.48 11.85
CA ASN A 272 -6.97 -8.48 13.29
C ASN A 272 -8.11 -7.51 13.66
N THR A 273 -7.78 -6.33 14.16
CA THR A 273 -8.69 -5.22 14.49
C THR A 273 -8.51 -4.00 13.59
N ASP A 274 -7.46 -4.00 12.77
CA ASP A 274 -7.08 -2.86 11.94
C ASP A 274 -7.85 -2.91 10.63
N LEU A 275 -8.41 -1.76 10.26
CA LEU A 275 -9.20 -1.59 9.05
C LEU A 275 -8.50 -0.59 8.15
N LEU A 276 -8.02 -1.08 7.02
CA LEU A 276 -7.51 -0.26 5.94
C LEU A 276 -8.61 -0.03 4.90
N GLN A 277 -8.76 1.21 4.44
CA GLN A 277 -9.66 1.56 3.34
C GLN A 277 -8.87 2.09 2.15
N LEU A 278 -9.26 1.68 0.95
CA LEU A 278 -8.79 2.28 -0.31
C LEU A 278 -9.98 2.79 -1.10
N THR A 279 -9.87 4.02 -1.60
CA THR A 279 -10.89 4.71 -2.40
C THR A 279 -10.24 5.36 -3.64
N GLU A 280 -11.03 6.06 -4.45
CA GLU A 280 -10.53 6.92 -5.54
C GLU A 280 -9.54 7.98 -5.02
N ALA A 281 -9.70 8.43 -3.76
CA ALA A 281 -8.74 9.35 -3.12
C ALA A 281 -7.37 8.68 -2.88
N ASN A 282 -7.32 7.35 -2.90
CA ASN A 282 -6.11 6.55 -2.73
C ASN A 282 -5.55 5.99 -4.06
N GLY A 283 -6.12 6.40 -5.20
CA GLY A 283 -5.66 6.00 -6.53
C GLY A 283 -6.50 4.90 -7.20
N LEU A 284 -7.56 4.39 -6.57
CA LEU A 284 -8.47 3.47 -7.27
C LEU A 284 -9.12 4.16 -8.49
N PRO A 285 -9.31 3.47 -9.62
CA PRO A 285 -10.00 4.04 -10.79
C PRO A 285 -11.50 4.23 -10.54
N SER A 286 -12.08 3.44 -9.63
CA SER A 286 -13.46 3.57 -9.17
C SER A 286 -13.66 3.06 -7.75
N ASN A 287 -14.48 3.77 -6.96
CA ASN A 287 -14.95 3.30 -5.65
C ASN A 287 -15.91 2.10 -5.76
N GLU A 288 -16.56 1.91 -6.90
CA GLU A 288 -17.53 0.83 -7.08
C GLU A 288 -16.79 -0.47 -7.43
N LEU A 289 -16.39 -1.21 -6.39
CA LEU A 289 -15.77 -2.52 -6.53
C LEU A 289 -16.84 -3.59 -6.64
N LEU A 290 -16.74 -4.42 -7.67
CA LEU A 290 -17.67 -5.50 -7.96
C LEU A 290 -17.13 -6.84 -7.46
N SER A 291 -15.81 -7.03 -7.55
CA SER A 291 -15.14 -8.25 -7.12
C SER A 291 -13.82 -8.00 -6.41
N VAL A 292 -13.40 -8.95 -5.58
CA VAL A 292 -12.07 -9.05 -5.00
C VAL A 292 -11.62 -10.51 -4.98
N PHE A 293 -10.45 -10.77 -5.55
CA PHE A 293 -9.86 -12.10 -5.66
C PHE A 293 -8.43 -12.08 -5.13
N ILE A 294 -8.06 -13.10 -4.36
CA ILE A 294 -6.68 -13.28 -3.88
C ILE A 294 -6.03 -14.41 -4.68
N ASP A 295 -4.96 -14.10 -5.39
CA ASP A 295 -4.25 -15.10 -6.19
C ASP A 295 -3.37 -16.04 -5.33
N ILE A 296 -2.83 -17.07 -5.96
CA ILE A 296 -1.97 -18.08 -5.30
C ILE A 296 -0.69 -17.49 -4.69
N GLU A 297 -0.23 -16.34 -5.21
CA GLU A 297 0.95 -15.62 -4.73
C GLU A 297 0.60 -14.66 -3.56
N GLY A 298 -0.68 -14.44 -3.31
CA GLY A 298 -1.19 -13.57 -2.24
C GLY A 298 -1.50 -12.14 -2.69
N ASN A 299 -1.44 -11.83 -3.99
CA ASN A 299 -1.82 -10.50 -4.48
C ASN A 299 -3.34 -10.36 -4.52
N ALA A 300 -3.84 -9.18 -4.22
CA ALA A 300 -5.25 -8.87 -4.36
C ALA A 300 -5.54 -8.26 -5.74
N TRP A 301 -6.55 -8.81 -6.41
CA TRP A 301 -7.10 -8.36 -7.67
C TRP A 301 -8.51 -7.82 -7.45
N LEU A 302 -8.79 -6.61 -7.92
CA LEU A 302 -10.05 -5.93 -7.72
C LEU A 302 -10.75 -5.72 -9.06
N GLY A 303 -12.00 -6.18 -9.14
CA GLY A 303 -12.86 -5.84 -10.26
C GLY A 303 -13.58 -4.53 -9.99
N THR A 304 -13.44 -3.55 -10.88
CA THR A 304 -14.09 -2.24 -10.74
C THR A 304 -15.00 -1.97 -11.93
N LYS A 305 -15.82 -0.91 -11.83
CA LYS A 305 -16.55 -0.38 -13.01
C LYS A 305 -15.65 0.28 -14.07
N LYS A 306 -14.36 0.45 -13.80
CA LYS A 306 -13.39 1.15 -14.66
C LYS A 306 -12.06 0.40 -14.79
N GLY A 307 -12.12 -0.91 -14.98
CA GLY A 307 -10.96 -1.77 -15.22
C GLY A 307 -10.60 -2.67 -14.03
N LEU A 308 -9.60 -3.50 -14.26
CA LEU A 308 -9.03 -4.43 -13.28
C LEU A 308 -7.91 -3.72 -12.52
N VAL A 309 -7.81 -3.95 -11.22
CA VAL A 309 -6.72 -3.40 -10.40
C VAL A 309 -5.97 -4.54 -9.74
N ARG A 310 -4.64 -4.54 -9.84
CA ARG A 310 -3.77 -5.39 -9.00
C ARG A 310 -3.18 -4.54 -7.88
N VAL A 311 -3.38 -4.96 -6.64
CA VAL A 311 -2.77 -4.35 -5.45
C VAL A 311 -1.42 -5.03 -5.23
N LEU A 312 -0.32 -4.29 -5.42
CA LEU A 312 1.03 -4.83 -5.30
C LEU A 312 1.50 -4.85 -3.84
N ASN A 313 1.55 -3.68 -3.22
CA ASN A 313 2.06 -3.53 -1.86
C ASN A 313 1.33 -2.41 -1.11
N LEU A 314 0.77 -2.75 0.04
CA LEU A 314 0.08 -1.79 0.91
C LEU A 314 0.99 -1.25 2.03
N ALA A 315 2.25 -1.70 2.08
CA ALA A 315 3.25 -1.15 2.99
C ALA A 315 3.66 0.27 2.64
N PHE A 316 3.56 0.67 1.37
CA PHE A 316 3.97 2.00 0.91
C PHE A 316 2.76 2.88 0.63
N ALA A 317 2.76 4.07 1.23
CA ALA A 317 1.85 5.16 0.94
C ALA A 317 2.63 6.38 0.45
N HIS A 318 2.21 6.98 -0.65
CA HIS A 318 2.93 8.06 -1.32
C HIS A 318 2.15 9.37 -1.33
N TYR A 319 2.81 10.44 -0.92
CA TYR A 319 2.32 11.83 -0.92
C TYR A 319 3.12 12.64 -1.94
N PHE A 320 2.55 12.81 -3.14
CA PHE A 320 3.20 13.46 -4.27
C PHE A 320 2.89 14.95 -4.36
N SER A 321 3.80 15.72 -4.94
CA SER A 321 3.50 17.09 -5.38
C SER A 321 2.27 17.14 -6.30
N SER A 322 1.52 18.23 -6.22
CA SER A 322 0.44 18.56 -7.15
C SER A 322 0.78 19.83 -7.93
N THR A 323 -0.04 20.19 -8.93
CA THR A 323 0.15 21.45 -9.68
C THR A 323 0.02 22.71 -8.83
N GLU A 324 -0.64 22.61 -7.68
CA GLU A 324 -0.91 23.74 -6.78
C GLU A 324 -0.02 23.71 -5.52
N PHE A 325 0.71 22.62 -5.30
CA PHE A 325 1.41 22.37 -4.05
C PHE A 325 2.60 21.44 -4.24
N ASP A 326 3.81 21.98 -4.06
CA ASP A 326 5.04 21.21 -4.22
C ASP A 326 5.51 20.63 -2.88
N ILE A 327 5.82 19.33 -2.89
CA ILE A 327 6.32 18.57 -1.76
C ILE A 327 7.73 18.13 -2.09
N ASP A 328 8.68 18.81 -1.47
CA ASP A 328 10.09 18.52 -1.57
C ASP A 328 10.73 18.46 -0.17
N PRO A 329 10.53 17.34 0.55
CA PRO A 329 10.83 17.26 1.97
C PRO A 329 12.35 17.24 2.20
N SER A 330 12.80 17.95 3.23
CA SER A 330 14.21 18.08 3.63
C SER A 330 14.49 17.56 5.04
N PHE A 331 13.48 17.47 5.90
CA PHE A 331 13.60 16.92 7.25
C PHE A 331 12.23 16.54 7.79
N PHE A 332 12.16 15.55 8.68
CA PHE A 332 10.94 15.24 9.44
C PHE A 332 11.18 15.37 10.93
N TYR A 333 10.16 15.81 11.66
CA TYR A 333 10.23 15.91 13.10
C TYR A 333 8.87 15.63 13.72
N ARG A 334 8.82 14.80 14.76
CA ARG A 334 7.62 14.61 15.57
C ARG A 334 7.82 15.31 16.90
N ASP A 335 6.95 16.26 17.20
CA ASP A 335 6.99 16.97 18.48
C ASP A 335 6.49 16.12 19.64
N SER A 336 6.71 16.62 20.85
CA SER A 336 6.30 16.01 22.11
C SER A 336 4.78 15.81 22.25
N ASN A 337 3.98 16.54 21.46
CA ASN A 337 2.52 16.40 21.37
C ASN A 337 2.09 15.34 20.35
N GLY A 338 3.03 14.73 19.63
CA GLY A 338 2.80 13.70 18.62
C GLY A 338 2.47 14.23 17.23
N LYS A 339 2.54 15.54 17.00
CA LYS A 339 2.30 16.13 15.69
C LYS A 339 3.55 15.98 14.83
N LEU A 340 3.32 15.55 13.58
CA LEU A 340 4.39 15.31 12.61
C LEU A 340 4.54 16.51 11.69
N TRP A 341 5.75 17.04 11.65
CA TRP A 341 6.19 18.16 10.84
C TRP A 341 7.13 17.67 9.75
N ALA A 342 7.08 18.30 8.58
CA ALA A 342 8.08 18.11 7.53
C ALA A 342 8.61 19.47 7.06
N ALA A 343 9.93 19.64 7.07
CA ALA A 343 10.58 20.77 6.43
C ALA A 343 10.49 20.59 4.91
N ASN A 344 10.27 21.68 4.18
CA ASN A 344 10.07 21.66 2.73
C ASN A 344 11.08 22.59 2.03
N GLU A 345 11.94 22.01 1.19
CA GLU A 345 12.93 22.75 0.39
C GLU A 345 12.27 23.57 -0.73
N ALA A 346 11.09 23.13 -1.19
CA ALA A 346 10.25 23.87 -2.14
C ALA A 346 9.54 25.08 -1.51
N GLY A 347 9.58 25.23 -0.19
CA GLY A 347 9.01 26.37 0.53
C GLY A 347 8.15 25.97 1.73
N GLY A 348 8.48 26.51 2.90
CA GLY A 348 7.67 26.45 4.12
C GLY A 348 7.77 25.15 4.92
N VAL A 349 6.83 25.00 5.85
CA VAL A 349 6.73 23.85 6.75
C VAL A 349 5.41 23.14 6.48
N LEU A 350 5.47 21.81 6.43
CA LEU A 350 4.31 20.94 6.29
C LEU A 350 3.95 20.33 7.64
N GLU A 351 2.67 20.08 7.83
CA GLU A 351 2.10 19.32 8.95
C GLU A 351 1.31 18.13 8.39
N PHE A 352 1.41 16.99 9.07
CA PHE A 352 0.55 15.84 8.79
C PHE A 352 -0.71 15.87 9.66
N ASP A 353 -1.87 15.95 9.04
CA ASP A 353 -3.17 16.03 9.73
C ASP A 353 -3.80 14.67 10.08
N GLY A 354 -3.07 13.57 9.80
CA GLY A 354 -3.53 12.20 9.95
C GLY A 354 -3.90 11.52 8.63
N GLU A 355 -4.24 12.30 7.59
CA GLU A 355 -4.58 11.81 6.24
C GLU A 355 -3.64 12.37 5.17
N SER A 356 -3.21 13.63 5.30
CA SER A 356 -2.49 14.41 4.30
C SER A 356 -1.45 15.35 4.89
N PHE A 357 -0.52 15.81 4.04
CA PHE A 357 0.35 16.93 4.37
C PHE A 357 -0.28 18.24 3.90
N VAL A 358 -0.28 19.23 4.80
CA VAL A 358 -0.82 20.58 4.61
C VAL A 358 0.23 21.63 4.98
N LYS A 359 0.10 22.86 4.48
CA LYS A 359 0.93 23.97 5.01
C LYS A 359 0.64 24.17 6.48
N ALA A 360 1.68 24.17 7.30
CA ALA A 360 1.55 24.42 8.73
C ALA A 360 1.21 25.90 9.04
N PHE A 361 1.63 26.82 8.16
CA PHE A 361 1.48 28.26 8.38
C PHE A 361 0.86 28.95 7.16
N ASP A 362 0.10 30.01 7.43
CA ASP A 362 -0.35 31.00 6.44
C ASP A 362 0.42 32.30 6.63
N ASP A 363 1.75 32.21 6.59
CA ASP A 363 2.67 33.33 6.80
C ASP A 363 3.72 33.38 5.67
N PRO A 364 3.77 34.46 4.87
CA PRO A 364 4.71 34.58 3.76
C PRO A 364 6.18 34.56 4.20
N ASP A 365 6.49 34.99 5.43
CA ASP A 365 7.89 35.10 5.88
C ASP A 365 8.56 33.73 6.00
N ILE A 366 7.79 32.68 6.31
CA ILE A 366 8.28 31.29 6.38
C ILE A 366 7.89 30.48 5.13
N ASN A 367 6.75 30.77 4.49
CA ASN A 367 6.24 29.96 3.38
C ASN A 367 7.10 30.04 2.10
N ASP A 368 7.88 31.11 1.94
CA ASP A 368 8.81 31.26 0.83
C ASP A 368 10.24 30.81 1.19
N ARG A 369 10.44 30.23 2.39
CA ARG A 369 11.75 29.80 2.88
C ARG A 369 12.04 28.33 2.62
N GLN A 370 13.28 28.04 2.30
CA GLN A 370 13.77 26.66 2.20
C GLN A 370 14.09 26.15 3.61
N ILE A 371 13.15 25.43 4.21
CA ILE A 371 13.34 24.88 5.55
C ILE A 371 14.26 23.67 5.46
N SER A 372 15.22 23.57 6.36
CA SER A 372 16.28 22.56 6.34
C SER A 372 16.22 21.56 7.47
N SER A 373 15.70 21.99 8.61
CA SER A 373 15.77 21.26 9.87
C SER A 373 14.69 21.75 10.82
N ILE A 374 14.25 20.86 11.71
CA ILE A 374 13.23 21.14 12.72
C ILE A 374 13.68 20.53 14.03
N ALA A 375 13.49 21.25 15.14
CA ALA A 375 13.70 20.74 16.49
C ALA A 375 12.73 21.39 17.48
N GLU A 376 12.51 20.74 18.62
CA GLU A 376 11.76 21.30 19.76
C GLU A 376 12.75 21.67 20.87
N ASP A 377 12.55 22.81 21.52
CA ASP A 377 13.35 23.19 22.70
C ASP A 377 12.75 22.67 24.02
N GLY A 378 13.44 22.92 25.14
CA GLY A 378 13.02 22.43 26.46
C GLY A 378 11.68 22.99 26.95
N ASP A 379 11.23 24.08 26.35
CA ASP A 379 9.96 24.76 26.68
C ASP A 379 8.82 24.33 25.75
N GLY A 380 9.09 23.49 24.74
CA GLY A 380 8.12 22.99 23.77
C GLY A 380 7.90 23.90 22.56
N ASN A 381 8.77 24.89 22.34
CA ASN A 381 8.72 25.70 21.12
C ASN A 381 9.34 24.93 19.96
N ILE A 382 8.74 25.07 18.77
CA ILE A 382 9.25 24.43 17.55
C ILE A 382 10.13 25.41 16.80
N TRP A 383 11.32 24.97 16.43
CA TRP A 383 12.32 25.75 15.73
C TRP A 383 12.52 25.23 14.32
N PHE A 384 12.63 26.15 13.35
CA PHE A 384 12.84 25.84 11.94
C PHE A 384 14.11 26.53 11.44
N GLY A 385 15.07 25.73 10.99
CA GLY A 385 16.29 26.20 10.32
C GLY A 385 16.03 26.47 8.85
N THR A 386 16.69 27.48 8.29
CA THR A 386 16.58 27.81 6.86
C THR A 386 17.92 27.67 6.15
N MET A 387 17.89 27.19 4.91
CA MET A 387 19.09 27.04 4.06
C MET A 387 19.36 28.25 3.14
N ASP A 388 18.47 29.23 3.11
CA ASP A 388 18.43 30.35 2.16
C ASP A 388 18.80 31.71 2.78
N PHE A 389 19.61 31.70 3.84
CA PHE A 389 19.97 32.86 4.67
C PHE A 389 18.77 33.52 5.39
N GLY A 390 17.67 32.80 5.58
CA GLY A 390 16.52 33.25 6.36
C GLY A 390 16.74 33.26 7.88
N GLY A 391 17.83 32.66 8.38
CA GLY A 391 18.08 32.50 9.81
C GLY A 391 17.25 31.37 10.41
N LEU A 392 16.75 31.63 11.62
CA LEU A 392 16.04 30.66 12.45
C LEU A 392 14.65 31.17 12.80
N PHE A 393 13.62 30.33 12.64
CA PHE A 393 12.25 30.65 13.04
C PHE A 393 11.91 29.88 14.31
N GLN A 394 11.25 30.52 15.27
CA GLN A 394 10.68 29.88 16.46
C GLN A 394 9.17 30.02 16.44
N PHE A 395 8.46 28.95 16.77
CA PHE A 395 7.02 28.91 16.93
C PHE A 395 6.66 28.52 18.36
N ASP A 396 6.00 29.43 19.09
CA ASP A 396 5.59 29.22 20.49
C ASP A 396 4.20 28.56 20.64
N GLY A 397 3.63 28.08 19.54
CA GLY A 397 2.25 27.58 19.48
C GLY A 397 1.22 28.64 19.04
N GLU A 398 1.57 29.94 19.09
CA GLU A 398 0.70 31.04 18.65
C GLU A 398 1.35 31.95 17.59
N LYS A 399 2.66 32.19 17.68
CA LYS A 399 3.38 33.18 16.87
C LYS A 399 4.73 32.67 16.38
N LEU A 400 5.14 33.21 15.24
CA LEU A 400 6.47 33.04 14.68
C LEU A 400 7.38 34.20 15.09
N TYR A 401 8.60 33.87 15.52
CA TYR A 401 9.70 34.80 15.77
C TYR A 401 10.88 34.46 14.86
N ILE A 402 11.60 35.48 14.40
CA ILE A 402 12.71 35.33 13.46
C ILE A 402 13.99 35.80 14.15
N TYR A 403 15.02 34.96 14.07
CA TYR A 403 16.35 35.22 14.61
C TYR A 403 17.40 35.11 13.51
N SER A 404 18.39 36.00 13.57
CA SER A 404 19.52 36.06 12.65
C SER A 404 20.85 36.12 13.42
N ASP A 405 21.95 36.16 12.69
CA ASP A 405 23.31 36.43 13.18
C ASP A 405 23.42 37.71 14.03
N GLU A 406 22.55 38.70 13.80
CA GLU A 406 22.44 39.88 14.68
C GLU A 406 22.08 39.55 16.14
N PHE A 407 21.50 38.36 16.38
CA PHE A 407 21.12 37.86 17.71
C PHE A 407 22.16 36.92 18.33
N GLY A 408 23.30 36.69 17.66
CA GLY A 408 24.39 35.86 18.18
C GLY A 408 24.47 34.45 17.59
N LEU A 409 23.85 34.21 16.44
CA LEU A 409 24.05 33.00 15.63
C LEU A 409 25.39 33.07 14.88
N ALA A 410 26.03 31.91 14.67
CA ALA A 410 27.25 31.80 13.87
C ALA A 410 27.02 32.05 12.36
N ASP A 411 25.82 31.75 11.86
CA ASP A 411 25.40 31.96 10.47
C ASP A 411 23.87 32.08 10.39
N ASN A 412 23.37 32.70 9.32
CA ASN A 412 21.96 32.70 8.94
C ASN A 412 21.56 31.48 8.09
N ASN A 413 22.54 30.72 7.61
CA ASN A 413 22.30 29.43 6.96
C ASN A 413 22.41 28.30 7.99
N ILE A 414 21.31 27.61 8.22
CA ILE A 414 21.16 26.58 9.25
C ILE A 414 21.09 25.22 8.57
N ASN A 415 22.04 24.33 8.87
CA ASN A 415 22.07 22.98 8.29
C ASN A 415 21.27 21.99 9.13
N CYS A 416 21.42 22.06 10.46
CA CYS A 416 20.78 21.12 11.38
C CYS A 416 20.51 21.76 12.74
N LEU A 417 19.49 21.23 13.42
CA LEU A 417 19.07 21.62 14.75
C LEU A 417 18.96 20.35 15.60
N LEU A 418 19.32 20.46 16.88
CA LEU A 418 19.22 19.35 17.83
C LEU A 418 19.00 19.90 19.24
N GLN A 419 18.13 19.28 20.00
CA GLN A 419 18.00 19.55 21.44
C GLN A 419 18.96 18.66 22.21
N ASP A 420 19.71 19.21 23.17
CA ASP A 420 20.53 18.42 24.10
C ASP A 420 19.72 17.95 25.33
N LEU A 421 20.35 17.16 26.22
CA LEU A 421 19.68 16.66 27.44
C LEU A 421 19.44 17.75 28.48
N GLU A 422 20.15 18.87 28.41
CA GLU A 422 19.94 20.05 29.25
C GLU A 422 18.76 20.90 28.77
N GLY A 423 18.22 20.63 27.58
CA GLY A 423 17.11 21.33 26.96
C GLY A 423 17.52 22.53 26.12
N ASN A 424 18.82 22.73 25.90
CA ASN A 424 19.34 23.77 25.01
C ASN A 424 19.16 23.33 23.55
N LEU A 425 19.01 24.31 22.67
CA LEU A 425 18.97 24.09 21.24
C LEU A 425 20.35 24.32 20.63
N LEU A 426 20.95 23.27 20.08
CA LEU A 426 22.16 23.33 19.28
C LEU A 426 21.82 23.65 17.81
N ILE A 427 22.58 24.57 17.23
CA ILE A 427 22.37 25.10 15.88
C ILE A 427 23.65 24.91 15.07
N GLY A 428 23.65 23.90 14.21
CA GLY A 428 24.74 23.58 13.30
C GLY A 428 24.64 24.41 12.03
N THR A 429 25.71 25.14 11.70
CA THR A 429 25.79 25.99 10.51
C THR A 429 27.02 25.68 9.68
N PRO A 430 27.11 26.17 8.42
CA PRO A 430 28.36 26.13 7.68
C PRO A 430 29.49 26.83 8.43
N ASN A 431 29.24 27.93 9.13
CA ASN A 431 30.31 28.67 9.80
C ASN A 431 30.63 28.22 11.23
N GLY A 432 29.94 27.22 11.79
CA GLY A 432 30.27 26.63 13.08
C GLY A 432 29.06 26.14 13.86
N LEU A 433 29.14 26.22 15.19
CA LEU A 433 28.09 25.73 16.10
C LEU A 433 27.66 26.85 17.06
N SER A 434 26.35 27.08 17.13
CA SER A 434 25.73 27.97 18.11
C SER A 434 24.82 27.19 19.05
N GLU A 435 24.48 27.79 20.19
CA GLU A 435 23.56 27.23 21.18
C GLU A 435 22.59 28.32 21.65
N TYR A 436 21.35 27.93 21.90
CA TYR A 436 20.34 28.73 22.59
C TYR A 436 19.95 28.07 23.92
N ASP A 437 20.15 28.77 25.02
CA ASP A 437 19.96 28.27 26.40
C ASP A 437 18.60 28.61 27.02
N GLY A 438 17.63 29.03 26.20
CA GLY A 438 16.35 29.56 26.66
C GLY A 438 16.36 31.06 26.97
N SER A 439 17.53 31.68 27.09
CA SER A 439 17.67 33.11 27.38
C SER A 439 18.33 33.93 26.26
N GLY A 440 19.23 33.30 25.50
CA GLY A 440 19.88 33.94 24.37
C GLY A 440 20.81 32.99 23.60
N PHE A 441 21.35 33.48 22.49
CA PHE A 441 22.27 32.72 21.66
C PHE A 441 23.72 32.94 22.08
N ARG A 442 24.52 31.88 22.01
CA ARG A 442 25.98 31.94 22.10
C ARG A 442 26.61 31.10 21.00
N VAL A 443 27.71 31.59 20.45
CA VAL A 443 28.55 30.81 19.52
C VAL A 443 29.51 29.95 20.35
N ILE A 444 29.45 28.63 20.16
CA ILE A 444 30.39 27.69 20.81
C ILE A 444 31.74 27.77 20.10
N PHE A 445 31.74 27.67 18.77
CA PHE A 445 32.92 27.90 17.93
C PHE A 445 32.54 28.37 16.52
N ILE A 446 33.50 29.02 15.86
CA ILE A 446 33.45 29.37 14.44
C ILE A 446 34.55 28.59 13.72
N SER A 447 34.28 28.15 12.50
CA SER A 447 35.28 27.47 11.66
C SER A 447 36.43 28.41 11.29
N ASP A 448 37.59 28.24 11.93
CA ASP A 448 38.82 28.98 11.58
C ASP A 448 39.52 28.42 10.33
N ASP A 449 39.15 27.19 9.92
CA ASP A 449 39.64 26.51 8.74
C ASP A 449 38.46 26.24 7.80
N VAL A 450 38.56 26.65 6.54
CA VAL A 450 37.39 26.88 5.66
C VAL A 450 36.62 25.59 5.34
N ASP A 451 37.18 24.40 5.58
CA ASP A 451 36.53 23.13 5.21
C ASP A 451 36.24 22.19 6.40
N SER A 452 36.96 22.26 7.52
CA SER A 452 36.97 21.16 8.53
C SER A 452 35.88 21.21 9.61
N GLN A 453 35.17 22.34 9.79
CA GLN A 453 34.13 22.49 10.83
C GLN A 453 32.77 22.94 10.28
N HIS A 454 32.50 22.71 9.00
CA HIS A 454 31.16 22.81 8.43
C HIS A 454 30.25 21.72 8.98
N ILE A 455 29.34 22.07 9.90
CA ILE A 455 28.46 21.09 10.54
C ILE A 455 27.33 20.71 9.58
N THR A 456 27.23 19.43 9.25
CA THR A 456 26.25 18.91 8.28
C THR A 456 25.11 18.15 8.94
N SER A 457 25.36 17.52 10.08
CA SER A 457 24.40 16.69 10.81
C SER A 457 24.79 16.59 12.28
N MET A 458 23.81 16.33 13.15
CA MET A 458 24.03 16.12 14.58
C MET A 458 23.12 15.00 15.09
N GLU A 459 23.58 14.27 16.11
CA GLU A 459 22.80 13.21 16.75
C GLU A 459 23.12 13.12 18.25
N LEU A 460 22.07 12.99 19.07
CA LEU A 460 22.19 12.89 20.53
C LEU A 460 22.23 11.43 20.99
N ALA A 461 23.28 11.06 21.71
CA ALA A 461 23.36 9.78 22.41
C ALA A 461 22.62 9.79 23.75
N ASP A 462 22.17 8.61 24.19
CA ASP A 462 21.53 8.41 25.51
C ASP A 462 22.38 8.89 26.70
N ASP A 463 23.71 8.95 26.55
CA ASP A 463 24.65 9.38 27.59
C ASP A 463 24.91 10.90 27.60
N GLY A 464 24.22 11.65 26.73
CA GLY A 464 24.35 13.10 26.57
C GLY A 464 25.45 13.54 25.61
N THR A 465 26.19 12.61 25.00
CA THR A 465 27.16 12.96 23.96
C THR A 465 26.44 13.35 22.68
N VAL A 466 26.80 14.49 22.11
CA VAL A 466 26.32 14.91 20.78
C VAL A 466 27.39 14.61 19.74
N TYR A 467 27.05 13.82 18.73
CA TYR A 467 27.88 13.58 17.56
C TYR A 467 27.69 14.70 16.56
N LEU A 468 28.79 15.27 16.07
CA LEU A 468 28.80 16.36 15.10
C LEU A 468 29.47 15.88 13.81
N GLY A 469 28.69 15.69 12.75
CA GLY A 469 29.19 15.31 11.43
C GLY A 469 29.64 16.54 10.64
N THR A 470 30.72 16.41 9.88
CA THR A 470 31.24 17.52 9.06
C THR A 470 31.28 17.22 7.57
N ALA A 471 31.41 18.30 6.78
CA ALA A 471 31.57 18.24 5.33
C ALA A 471 32.87 17.54 4.87
N THR A 472 33.84 17.31 5.76
CA THR A 472 35.10 16.61 5.45
C THR A 472 35.12 15.17 5.94
N GLY A 473 34.00 14.65 6.46
CA GLY A 473 33.91 13.28 6.97
C GLY A 473 34.35 13.10 8.42
N ASN A 474 34.73 14.17 9.12
CA ASN A 474 35.08 14.09 10.54
C ASN A 474 33.82 14.01 11.40
N VAL A 475 33.94 13.33 12.54
CA VAL A 475 32.89 13.27 13.56
C VAL A 475 33.46 13.75 14.89
N PHE A 476 33.01 14.92 15.36
CA PHE A 476 33.40 15.44 16.67
C PHE A 476 32.40 15.04 17.75
N LEU A 477 32.89 14.88 18.97
CA LEU A 477 32.09 14.57 20.15
C LEU A 477 31.96 15.80 21.01
N LEU A 478 30.73 16.27 21.24
CA LEU A 478 30.43 17.34 22.18
C LEU A 478 29.91 16.72 23.48
N LYS A 479 30.49 17.13 24.61
CA LYS A 479 30.06 16.74 25.96
C LYS A 479 30.16 17.94 26.90
N ASP A 480 29.11 18.18 27.68
CA ASP A 480 29.03 19.33 28.58
C ASP A 480 29.33 20.67 27.87
N GLY A 481 28.85 20.83 26.62
CA GLY A 481 29.09 22.01 25.78
C GLY A 481 30.52 22.20 25.26
N ASN A 482 31.39 21.20 25.38
CA ASN A 482 32.79 21.26 24.93
C ASN A 482 33.15 20.09 24.00
N VAL A 483 34.04 20.34 23.03
CA VAL A 483 34.58 19.26 22.18
C VAL A 483 35.45 18.34 23.02
N ALA A 484 34.99 17.10 23.20
CA ALA A 484 35.56 16.09 24.07
C ALA A 484 36.45 15.07 23.33
N GLY A 485 36.30 14.95 22.01
CA GLY A 485 37.07 14.03 21.18
C GLY A 485 36.56 13.97 19.74
N GLU A 486 37.06 12.99 18.98
CA GLU A 486 36.68 12.72 17.61
C GLU A 486 36.58 11.20 17.36
N ILE A 487 35.73 10.81 16.41
CA ILE A 487 35.69 9.45 15.86
C ILE A 487 36.34 9.50 14.48
N GLU A 488 37.35 8.65 14.28
CA GLU A 488 37.97 8.45 12.98
C GLU A 488 37.05 7.57 12.12
N VAL A 489 36.45 8.18 11.11
CA VAL A 489 35.75 7.49 10.02
C VAL A 489 36.74 7.41 8.87
N ASP A 490 36.98 6.21 8.32
CA ASP A 490 37.91 6.01 7.20
C ASP A 490 37.28 6.49 5.87
N SER A 491 36.92 7.79 5.81
CA SER A 491 36.28 8.46 4.68
C SER A 491 36.51 9.96 4.76
N GLU A 492 36.87 10.57 3.63
CA GLU A 492 36.91 12.04 3.46
C GLU A 492 35.56 12.59 2.93
N SER A 493 34.53 11.75 2.88
CA SER A 493 33.22 12.10 2.35
C SER A 493 32.36 12.80 3.41
N PRO A 494 31.57 13.84 3.05
CA PRO A 494 30.66 14.51 3.96
C PRO A 494 29.78 13.53 4.74
N ILE A 495 29.70 13.72 6.06
CA ILE A 495 28.74 13.00 6.89
C ILE A 495 27.34 13.53 6.59
N THR A 496 26.43 12.64 6.19
CA THR A 496 25.09 13.01 5.74
C THR A 496 24.03 12.79 6.80
N ASP A 497 24.19 11.78 7.64
CA ASP A 497 23.22 11.42 8.67
C ASP A 497 23.83 10.48 9.71
N PHE A 498 23.17 10.37 10.85
CA PHE A 498 23.49 9.42 11.90
C PHE A 498 22.24 8.62 12.26
N ALA A 499 22.43 7.44 12.84
CA ALA A 499 21.35 6.76 13.54
C ALA A 499 21.92 5.99 14.73
N ILE A 500 21.29 6.13 15.89
CA ILE A 500 21.60 5.34 17.08
C ILE A 500 20.47 4.35 17.33
N GLY A 501 20.83 3.09 17.56
CA GLY A 501 19.86 2.06 17.87
C GLY A 501 20.47 0.93 18.68
N GLN A 502 19.71 -0.15 18.88
CA GLN A 502 20.17 -1.32 19.65
C GLN A 502 21.44 -1.96 19.08
N MET A 503 21.76 -1.69 17.82
CA MET A 503 22.92 -2.22 17.12
C MET A 503 24.19 -1.38 17.28
N GLY A 504 24.07 -0.16 17.80
CA GLY A 504 25.16 0.81 17.92
C GLY A 504 24.91 2.09 17.12
N LEU A 505 25.99 2.78 16.78
CA LEU A 505 25.99 4.03 16.02
C LEU A 505 26.24 3.73 14.54
N ALA A 506 25.33 4.15 13.67
CA ALA A 506 25.51 4.14 12.23
C ALA A 506 25.81 5.57 11.74
N ILE A 507 26.80 5.71 10.86
CA ILE A 507 27.23 7.00 10.31
C ILE A 507 27.19 6.90 8.79
N ALA A 508 26.30 7.67 8.15
CA ALA A 508 26.18 7.72 6.70
C ALA A 508 27.13 8.75 6.10
N THR A 509 27.69 8.40 4.94
CA THR A 509 28.54 9.30 4.16
C THR A 509 27.98 9.50 2.77
N GLN A 510 28.26 10.67 2.18
CA GLN A 510 27.70 11.05 0.89
C GLN A 510 28.11 10.11 -0.26
N SER A 511 29.31 9.53 -0.20
CA SER A 511 29.93 8.81 -1.31
C SER A 511 30.50 7.44 -0.97
N ASP A 512 30.68 7.10 0.31
CA ASP A 512 31.41 5.90 0.76
C ASP A 512 30.51 4.98 1.63
N GLY A 513 29.22 4.94 1.35
CA GLY A 513 28.26 4.11 2.07
C GLY A 513 28.05 4.57 3.51
N PHE A 514 28.02 3.62 4.45
CA PHE A 514 27.89 3.95 5.86
C PHE A 514 28.79 3.05 6.73
N PHE A 515 29.10 3.54 7.92
CA PHE A 515 29.92 2.84 8.91
C PHE A 515 29.06 2.48 10.11
N LEU A 516 29.07 1.19 10.49
CA LEU A 516 28.38 0.72 11.69
C LEU A 516 29.40 0.46 12.81
N PHE A 517 29.27 1.21 13.89
CA PHE A 517 30.08 1.08 15.09
C PHE A 517 29.34 0.23 16.12
N LYS A 518 29.85 -0.98 16.36
CA LYS A 518 29.33 -1.91 17.37
C LYS A 518 30.45 -2.29 18.33
N ASP A 519 30.21 -2.11 19.63
CA ASP A 519 31.19 -2.40 20.69
C ASP A 519 32.56 -1.72 20.47
N GLY A 520 32.56 -0.53 19.83
CA GLY A 520 33.78 0.22 19.50
C GLY A 520 34.53 -0.25 18.24
N VAL A 521 33.98 -1.21 17.49
CA VAL A 521 34.52 -1.65 16.20
C VAL A 521 33.68 -1.09 15.06
N ALA A 522 34.33 -0.35 14.15
CA ALA A 522 33.72 0.14 12.92
C ALA A 522 33.76 -0.94 11.84
N ASN A 523 32.62 -1.22 11.21
CA ASN A 523 32.55 -2.00 9.98
C ASN A 523 31.98 -1.12 8.87
N ALA A 524 32.77 -0.89 7.82
CA ALA A 524 32.33 -0.19 6.61
C ALA A 524 31.40 -1.09 5.79
N ILE A 525 30.23 -0.56 5.42
CA ILE A 525 29.28 -1.23 4.54
C ILE A 525 29.09 -0.32 3.31
N GLU A 526 29.66 -0.76 2.19
CA GLU A 526 29.79 0.01 0.95
C GLU A 526 29.14 -0.71 -0.22
N ALA A 527 29.20 -0.10 -1.41
CA ALA A 527 28.55 -0.61 -2.61
C ALA A 527 29.03 -2.03 -3.01
N ASP A 528 30.33 -2.28 -2.89
CA ASP A 528 30.92 -3.59 -3.19
C ASP A 528 30.53 -4.68 -2.16
N ASN A 529 29.95 -4.28 -1.03
CA ASN A 529 29.51 -5.15 0.08
C ASN A 529 27.98 -5.28 0.16
N ALA A 530 27.30 -5.29 -0.99
CA ALA A 530 25.85 -5.52 -1.18
C ALA A 530 24.92 -4.30 -1.14
N LEU A 531 25.45 -3.08 -1.08
CA LEU A 531 24.66 -1.87 -1.36
C LEU A 531 24.70 -1.56 -2.87
N HIS A 532 23.57 -1.43 -3.55
CA HIS A 532 23.59 -1.04 -4.98
C HIS A 532 23.86 0.46 -5.20
N SER A 533 24.25 1.20 -4.15
CA SER A 533 24.67 2.60 -4.19
C SER A 533 25.70 2.87 -3.09
N SER A 534 26.75 3.62 -3.40
CA SER A 534 27.68 4.12 -2.38
C SER A 534 27.21 5.44 -1.74
N SER A 535 26.09 6.01 -2.19
CA SER A 535 25.57 7.25 -1.63
C SER A 535 24.58 6.97 -0.51
N ALA A 536 25.05 7.00 0.74
CA ALA A 536 24.18 6.96 1.90
C ALA A 536 23.69 8.38 2.24
N ARG A 537 22.38 8.57 2.24
CA ARG A 537 21.78 9.90 2.40
C ARG A 537 21.07 10.05 3.72
N SER A 538 20.42 9.01 4.20
CA SER A 538 19.71 9.05 5.48
C SER A 538 19.66 7.67 6.11
N LEU A 539 19.64 7.62 7.44
CA LEU A 539 19.62 6.40 8.22
C LEU A 539 18.48 6.44 9.25
N ALA A 540 17.89 5.29 9.52
CA ALA A 540 17.03 5.14 10.69
C ALA A 540 16.97 3.68 11.15
N PHE A 541 16.95 3.47 12.46
CA PHE A 541 16.64 2.16 13.03
C PHE A 541 15.14 2.01 13.23
N LEU A 542 14.57 0.92 12.72
CA LEU A 542 13.20 0.51 13.00
C LEU A 542 13.24 -0.91 13.57
N GLY A 543 13.12 -1.01 14.90
CA GLY A 543 13.35 -2.26 15.62
C GLY A 543 14.81 -2.70 15.54
N LEU A 544 15.06 -3.87 14.96
CA LEU A 544 16.41 -4.44 14.76
C LEU A 544 16.94 -4.23 13.34
N ASP A 545 16.13 -3.68 12.44
CA ASP A 545 16.52 -3.42 11.07
C ASP A 545 17.04 -1.99 10.93
N LEU A 546 18.14 -1.83 10.19
CA LEU A 546 18.65 -0.52 9.79
C LEU A 546 18.11 -0.20 8.40
N PHE A 547 17.50 0.96 8.25
CA PHE A 547 17.07 1.49 6.97
C PHE A 547 18.05 2.53 6.48
N LEU A 548 18.35 2.45 5.20
CA LEU A 548 19.25 3.36 4.50
C LEU A 548 18.53 3.95 3.29
N GLY A 549 18.37 5.26 3.29
CA GLY A 549 17.98 6.01 2.10
C GLY A 549 19.19 6.30 1.24
N SER A 550 19.14 5.94 -0.04
CA SER A 550 20.22 6.18 -1.01
C SER A 550 19.74 6.96 -2.23
N ALA A 551 20.69 7.29 -3.11
CA ALA A 551 20.36 7.86 -4.43
C ALA A 551 19.56 6.91 -5.33
N ASN A 552 19.53 5.61 -5.04
CA ASN A 552 18.88 4.58 -5.87
C ASN A 552 17.61 4.00 -5.24
N GLY A 553 17.23 4.41 -4.02
CA GLY A 553 16.03 3.90 -3.37
C GLY A 553 16.18 3.75 -1.87
N LEU A 554 15.37 2.87 -1.29
CA LEU A 554 15.40 2.52 0.12
C LEU A 554 16.02 1.12 0.27
N HIS A 555 16.92 0.98 1.23
CA HIS A 555 17.61 -0.27 1.55
C HIS A 555 17.25 -0.66 2.97
N LYS A 556 16.81 -1.90 3.18
CA LYS A 556 16.60 -2.50 4.49
C LYS A 556 17.73 -3.49 4.78
N LEU A 557 18.40 -3.29 5.91
CA LEU A 557 19.52 -4.11 6.35
C LEU A 557 19.14 -4.86 7.62
N SER A 558 19.05 -6.18 7.49
CA SER A 558 18.87 -7.09 8.61
C SER A 558 20.22 -7.70 8.98
N ILE A 559 20.71 -7.37 10.17
CA ILE A 559 22.04 -7.76 10.63
C ILE A 559 21.90 -8.86 11.69
N THR A 560 22.47 -10.04 11.43
CA THR A 560 22.44 -11.18 12.33
C THR A 560 23.85 -11.72 12.56
N GLY A 561 24.40 -11.50 13.76
CA GLY A 561 25.81 -11.78 14.04
C GLY A 561 26.72 -10.95 13.14
N ASP A 562 27.56 -11.61 12.35
CA ASP A 562 28.45 -10.98 11.37
C ASP A 562 27.85 -10.95 9.95
N SER A 563 26.62 -11.42 9.76
CA SER A 563 25.95 -11.43 8.46
C SER A 563 25.02 -10.24 8.28
N VAL A 564 25.09 -9.61 7.11
CA VAL A 564 24.21 -8.52 6.70
C VAL A 564 23.39 -8.99 5.51
N LYS A 565 22.06 -8.99 5.65
CA LYS A 565 21.13 -9.19 4.54
C LYS A 565 20.60 -7.83 4.11
N VAL A 566 20.78 -7.49 2.84
CA VAL A 566 20.25 -6.26 2.23
C VAL A 566 19.04 -6.62 1.38
N VAL A 567 17.95 -5.86 1.56
CA VAL A 567 16.78 -5.84 0.68
C VAL A 567 16.65 -4.42 0.14
N GLU A 568 16.70 -4.28 -1.18
CA GLU A 568 16.44 -3.01 -1.84
C GLU A 568 14.97 -2.95 -2.21
N PHE A 569 14.36 -1.77 -2.02
CA PHE A 569 13.01 -1.47 -2.47
C PHE A 569 13.08 -0.49 -3.64
N ASP A 570 12.49 -0.88 -4.76
CA ASP A 570 12.37 -0.04 -5.94
C ASP A 570 10.90 0.19 -6.35
N SER A 571 10.68 0.82 -7.50
CA SER A 571 9.33 1.11 -7.99
C SER A 571 8.46 -0.13 -8.22
N GLY A 572 9.05 -1.30 -8.48
CA GLY A 572 8.36 -2.58 -8.60
C GLY A 572 7.92 -3.17 -7.26
N ASP A 573 8.54 -2.78 -6.15
CA ASP A 573 8.13 -3.14 -4.78
C ASP A 573 7.10 -2.16 -4.19
N GLY A 574 6.74 -1.14 -4.96
CA GLY A 574 5.90 -0.03 -4.55
C GLY A 574 6.66 1.19 -4.03
N PHE A 575 8.00 1.25 -4.09
CA PHE A 575 8.75 2.46 -3.72
C PHE A 575 8.85 3.44 -4.89
N LEU A 576 7.81 4.27 -5.09
CA LEU A 576 7.70 5.19 -6.23
C LEU A 576 8.62 6.43 -6.19
N GLY A 577 9.32 6.66 -5.09
CA GLY A 577 10.12 7.87 -4.82
C GLY A 577 11.41 8.03 -5.64
N SER A 578 11.85 6.98 -6.35
CA SER A 578 13.10 6.84 -7.15
C SER A 578 14.44 7.09 -6.45
N ALA A 579 14.53 8.03 -5.49
CA ALA A 579 15.72 8.31 -4.70
C ALA A 579 15.31 8.92 -3.35
N CYS A 580 15.99 8.53 -2.27
CA CYS A 580 15.85 9.19 -0.98
C CYS A 580 16.64 10.50 -0.96
N LYS A 581 16.14 11.50 -0.23
CA LYS A 581 16.88 12.74 0.06
C LYS A 581 17.74 12.59 1.33
N ARG A 582 18.63 13.55 1.58
CA ARG A 582 19.57 13.53 2.71
C ARG A 582 18.87 13.87 4.03
N GLY A 583 19.09 13.09 5.08
CA GLY A 583 18.57 13.37 6.43
C GLY A 583 17.03 13.41 6.53
N VAL A 584 16.30 12.78 5.61
CA VAL A 584 14.83 12.88 5.52
C VAL A 584 14.15 11.56 5.90
N MET A 585 14.70 10.84 6.87
CA MET A 585 14.11 9.60 7.36
C MET A 585 13.75 9.74 8.84
N LEU A 586 12.50 9.43 9.18
CA LEU A 586 12.05 9.39 10.56
C LEU A 586 11.44 8.01 10.84
N ALA A 587 12.06 7.27 11.73
CA ALA A 587 11.48 6.06 12.29
C ALA A 587 10.54 6.42 13.45
N GLU A 588 9.32 5.91 13.36
CA GLU A 588 8.36 5.86 14.47
C GLU A 588 8.24 4.41 14.96
N GLU A 589 7.45 4.15 16.00
CA GLU A 589 7.32 2.80 16.59
C GLU A 589 6.99 1.70 15.56
N ASN A 590 6.16 2.01 14.55
CA ASN A 590 5.67 1.03 13.58
C ASN A 590 5.72 1.51 12.11
N ALA A 591 6.38 2.63 11.84
CA ALA A 591 6.39 3.23 10.51
C ALA A 591 7.70 3.97 10.24
N LEU A 592 7.99 4.16 8.96
CA LEU A 592 9.11 4.94 8.49
C LEU A 592 8.59 6.03 7.55
N TRP A 593 8.89 7.29 7.84
CA TRP A 593 8.65 8.40 6.92
C TRP A 593 9.93 8.69 6.15
N ILE A 594 9.82 8.83 4.84
CA ILE A 594 10.95 8.91 3.92
C ILE A 594 10.70 10.04 2.94
N GLY A 595 11.61 11.01 2.91
CA GLY A 595 11.62 12.06 1.91
C GLY A 595 12.30 11.58 0.64
N THR A 596 11.64 11.81 -0.49
CA THR A 596 12.09 11.34 -1.81
C THR A 596 12.05 12.46 -2.82
N SER A 597 12.71 12.26 -3.97
CA SER A 597 12.68 13.23 -5.07
C SER A 597 11.29 13.45 -5.70
N LYS A 598 10.28 12.68 -5.29
CA LYS A 598 8.89 12.85 -5.77
C LYS A 598 7.91 13.23 -4.66
N GLY A 599 8.40 13.55 -3.46
CA GLY A 599 7.58 13.83 -2.29
C GLY A 599 7.83 12.85 -1.16
N ILE A 600 6.82 12.55 -0.36
CA ILE A 600 6.97 11.80 0.89
C ILE A 600 6.46 10.38 0.70
N VAL A 601 7.15 9.41 1.28
CA VAL A 601 6.74 8.01 1.35
C VAL A 601 6.63 7.60 2.81
N ARG A 602 5.51 6.99 3.18
CA ARG A 602 5.34 6.29 4.45
C ARG A 602 5.43 4.80 4.19
N TYR A 603 6.31 4.12 4.91
CA TYR A 603 6.47 2.67 4.87
C TYR A 603 6.03 2.06 6.20
N ILE A 604 5.17 1.04 6.14
CA ILE A 604 4.67 0.31 7.31
C ILE A 604 5.00 -1.17 7.11
N PRO A 605 6.07 -1.70 7.73
CA PRO A 605 6.53 -3.06 7.50
C PRO A 605 5.48 -4.14 7.78
N SER A 606 4.58 -3.90 8.75
CA SER A 606 3.51 -4.86 9.05
C SER A 606 2.55 -5.05 7.88
N GLU A 607 2.41 -4.06 7.01
CA GLU A 607 1.46 -4.05 5.90
C GLU A 607 1.98 -4.73 4.63
N GLU A 608 3.24 -5.18 4.63
CA GLU A 608 3.81 -5.99 3.55
C GLU A 608 2.98 -7.26 3.32
N LEU A 609 2.73 -7.56 2.06
CA LEU A 609 2.14 -8.83 1.66
C LEU A 609 3.25 -9.89 1.64
N PRO A 610 3.11 -11.01 2.38
CA PRO A 610 4.16 -12.01 2.42
C PRO A 610 4.29 -12.69 1.06
N THR A 611 5.50 -12.73 0.49
CA THR A 611 5.80 -13.61 -0.65
C THR A 611 5.90 -15.05 -0.15
N LEU A 612 4.79 -15.78 -0.18
CA LEU A 612 4.70 -17.11 0.43
C LEU A 612 5.30 -18.22 -0.44
N GLU A 613 5.32 -18.06 -1.77
CA GLU A 613 5.92 -19.02 -2.70
C GLU A 613 6.92 -18.36 -3.65
N LYS A 614 7.94 -19.12 -4.06
CA LYS A 614 8.85 -18.69 -5.13
C LYS A 614 8.08 -18.69 -6.46
N PRO A 615 8.23 -17.64 -7.30
CA PRO A 615 7.54 -17.58 -8.57
C PRO A 615 7.88 -18.79 -9.44
N ARG A 616 6.87 -19.37 -10.07
CA ARG A 616 7.06 -20.45 -11.05
C ARG A 616 7.40 -19.84 -12.40
N LEU A 617 8.57 -20.18 -12.93
CA LEU A 617 8.96 -19.71 -14.26
C LEU A 617 8.12 -20.42 -15.33
N LEU A 618 7.21 -19.68 -15.96
CA LEU A 618 6.39 -20.17 -17.07
C LEU A 618 6.97 -19.69 -18.40
N LEU A 619 7.33 -20.63 -19.28
CA LEU A 619 7.61 -20.32 -20.67
C LEU A 619 6.29 -20.01 -21.36
N THR A 620 6.11 -18.77 -21.83
CA THR A 620 4.87 -18.33 -22.51
C THR A 620 4.99 -18.27 -24.02
N ASN A 621 6.21 -18.18 -24.55
CA ASN A 621 6.47 -18.17 -25.99
C ASN A 621 7.85 -18.73 -26.30
N LEU A 622 7.99 -19.33 -27.48
CA LEU A 622 9.24 -19.78 -28.07
C LEU A 622 9.28 -19.38 -29.54
N GLN A 623 10.32 -18.66 -29.92
CA GLN A 623 10.52 -18.21 -31.30
C GLN A 623 11.66 -19.01 -31.96
N LEU A 624 11.40 -19.52 -33.17
CA LEU A 624 12.41 -20.12 -34.01
C LEU A 624 13.00 -19.04 -34.93
N PHE A 625 14.31 -18.79 -34.82
CA PHE A 625 15.01 -17.73 -35.57
C PHE A 625 14.37 -16.34 -35.44
N PHE A 626 13.96 -15.96 -34.22
CA PHE A 626 13.31 -14.68 -33.90
C PHE A 626 11.98 -14.45 -34.62
N LYS A 627 11.28 -15.53 -35.00
CA LYS A 627 9.95 -15.48 -35.60
C LYS A 627 8.96 -16.25 -34.74
N GLU A 628 7.75 -15.69 -34.61
CA GLU A 628 6.59 -16.44 -34.14
C GLU A 628 6.45 -17.71 -34.97
N THR A 629 6.33 -18.84 -34.29
CA THR A 629 6.42 -20.16 -34.91
C THR A 629 5.14 -20.92 -34.63
N ASP A 630 4.41 -21.27 -35.69
CA ASP A 630 3.29 -22.19 -35.61
C ASP A 630 3.83 -23.62 -35.51
N TRP A 631 4.04 -24.07 -34.29
CA TRP A 631 4.62 -25.39 -33.98
C TRP A 631 3.74 -26.55 -34.46
N LEU A 632 2.42 -26.37 -34.46
CA LEU A 632 1.45 -27.33 -34.99
C LEU A 632 1.66 -27.54 -36.50
N SER A 633 1.87 -26.45 -37.25
CA SER A 633 2.16 -26.54 -38.70
C SER A 633 3.49 -27.22 -39.03
N MET A 634 4.36 -27.37 -38.03
CA MET A 634 5.68 -28.01 -38.13
C MET A 634 5.70 -29.44 -37.56
N ASP A 635 4.53 -30.06 -37.37
CA ASP A 635 4.35 -31.43 -36.86
C ASP A 635 4.89 -31.66 -35.42
N TYR A 636 4.98 -30.63 -34.58
CA TYR A 636 5.23 -30.79 -33.15
C TYR A 636 3.93 -31.02 -32.38
N GLU A 637 3.98 -31.92 -31.39
CA GLU A 637 2.99 -31.90 -30.31
C GLU A 637 3.12 -30.59 -29.56
N VAL A 638 2.03 -29.92 -29.21
CA VAL A 638 2.05 -28.66 -28.46
C VAL A 638 1.37 -28.81 -27.11
N SER A 639 1.81 -28.04 -26.11
CA SER A 639 1.11 -27.90 -24.83
C SER A 639 -0.16 -27.05 -24.99
N ALA A 640 -0.99 -26.99 -23.95
CA ALA A 640 -2.15 -26.09 -23.91
C ALA A 640 -1.77 -24.61 -24.08
N GLY A 641 -0.51 -24.25 -23.80
CA GLY A 641 0.06 -22.93 -24.04
C GLY A 641 0.60 -22.72 -25.46
N GLY A 642 0.44 -23.68 -26.38
CA GLY A 642 0.91 -23.59 -27.77
C GLY A 642 2.42 -23.82 -27.97
N LEU A 643 3.14 -24.25 -26.93
CA LEU A 643 4.58 -24.52 -26.98
C LEU A 643 4.88 -25.96 -27.42
N PRO A 644 5.94 -26.20 -28.20
CA PRO A 644 6.28 -27.53 -28.66
C PRO A 644 6.72 -28.42 -27.49
N GLN A 645 6.13 -29.60 -27.39
CA GLN A 645 6.55 -30.65 -26.47
C GLN A 645 7.75 -31.40 -27.06
N ASN A 646 8.70 -31.76 -26.19
CA ASN A 646 9.88 -32.55 -26.56
C ASN A 646 10.77 -31.92 -27.65
N LEU A 647 10.76 -30.59 -27.79
CA LEU A 647 11.65 -29.90 -28.71
C LEU A 647 13.11 -30.21 -28.38
N LYS A 648 13.85 -30.75 -29.35
CA LYS A 648 15.29 -30.97 -29.27
C LYS A 648 15.97 -30.09 -30.31
N LEU A 649 16.91 -29.25 -29.87
CA LEU A 649 17.90 -28.66 -30.75
C LEU A 649 18.99 -29.70 -31.00
N ASP A 650 19.09 -30.16 -32.24
CA ASP A 650 20.25 -30.93 -32.72
C ASP A 650 21.48 -30.03 -32.97
#